data_AF-A0A7X6I4Y1-F1
#
_entry.id   AF-A0A7X6I4Y1-F1
#
_cell.length_a   1.000
_cell.length_b   1.000
_cell.length_c   1.000
_cell.angle_alpha   90.00
_cell.angle_beta   90.00
_cell.angle_gamma   90.00
#
_symmetry.space_group_name_H-M   'P 1'
#
loop_
_entity.id
_entity.type
_entity.pdbx_description
1 polymer ?
#
loop_
_entity_poly.entity_id
_entity_poly.type
_entity_poly.pdbx_seq_one_letter_code
_entity_poly.pdbx_strand_id
1 'polypeptide(L)'
;MSQIHMPSPATSSSTSVVRLSSDSQIDALLAQVKWGGAVGTGASLTFSFPWTTNSSALFSGYDGATYSSLGENTAAYRFGLNATQPAAATGALRAWANVANISFSEVTDTSSSVGDIRFGWTSATESTSTGNEPWGWAYYPNAYWPSGGDIWISTLSSGASASSWAVGSYNYMSLIHEIGHAIGLKHTFEDSPTLAASLDTRQYSVMSYTDAAHSLFVDLTQNANGSVSWRSYNVQPETPMVLDIAAMQYIYGPNLGHRTGDDVYTFDPATPFLKTIWDAGGNDTISVANFSRGSTIDLRPGHYSSIAILSDSTAGYNWTTPPPTPTYDGTDNLGIAYNAMIENAVGGAGSDVLRGNDVANHLDGGAGNDVLYGGAGNDFFDWDATKRGGTDVFYGGTGDDQFVLTPGDQVIEYADEGADTVYVSMSYTLGDNLENLFLLGSAGLALTGNVLDNLIKGGAGNDTISGGAGNDVAVYDRPSSEYVIVVTSSSSTLSSTASGNDVLYGVEFAQFSDKRVALIDTVAPTLVALNPADESTRVAIGTNVVLTFSEAIQRGTGSIVLKTAAGTVVATYDAASSANVSISGSTLTINPSADLSYSTSYKVEFASGSIKDLAGNSYSGTADYNFTTAAPPDLIAPAAITFSPADAATGVTVESNVVVTFSEPIQRGTGSIILKTAAGVTVETYNAATSANLSISGSTLTISPGADLSYGTGYKVEFAAGTIKDPAGNSYAGTTSYDFATIAGLKIIGTQAADTLSGGAGVDQIFGQSGDDVLSGLGAEDHLDGGAGTDTAAYLGQRDQYSLGAILTGGSAGFQVIGWPTREGTDTLVNIERLRFTDTKVALDLDGNAGTVARILGAVFGAPMLQNQAFVGIGLSLADTGLSSEQLMQLALDVRLGQGVRSAQVVELLYTNIVGVAPDADTMASFVQLIEGGTFTNAGLGVYAAETDYNAEHIGLAGLAQTGIAYL
;
A
#
# COMPACT_ATOMS: atom_id res chain seq x y z
N MET A 1 -59.45 -56.34 5.71
CA MET A 1 -58.67 -56.32 6.97
C MET A 1 -57.36 -55.65 6.65
N SER A 2 -57.15 -54.44 7.17
CA SER A 2 -56.00 -53.58 6.90
C SER A 2 -54.77 -54.10 7.65
N GLN A 3 -53.73 -54.51 6.93
CA GLN A 3 -52.39 -54.60 7.52
C GLN A 3 -51.75 -53.22 7.37
N ILE A 4 -51.67 -52.48 8.47
CA ILE A 4 -50.85 -51.28 8.57
C ILE A 4 -49.44 -51.78 8.85
N HIS A 5 -48.59 -51.82 7.81
CA HIS A 5 -47.15 -52.02 7.93
C HIS A 5 -46.50 -50.65 7.92
N MET A 6 -45.92 -50.18 9.03
CA MET A 6 -44.91 -49.12 8.97
C MET A 6 -43.89 -49.22 10.12
N PRO A 7 -42.66 -49.64 9.78
CA PRO A 7 -41.51 -49.50 10.68
C PRO A 7 -40.18 -49.09 9.98
N SER A 8 -40.23 -48.39 8.83
CA SER A 8 -39.08 -47.71 8.18
C SER A 8 -39.45 -46.25 7.84
N PRO A 9 -38.50 -45.34 7.55
CA PRO A 9 -38.88 -44.10 6.90
C PRO A 9 -39.53 -44.45 5.55
N ALA A 10 -40.82 -44.15 5.38
CA ALA A 10 -41.47 -44.15 4.06
C ALA A 10 -41.05 -42.92 3.24
N THR A 11 -40.44 -41.95 3.94
CA THR A 11 -39.85 -40.73 3.44
C THR A 11 -38.58 -40.51 4.26
N SER A 12 -37.43 -40.51 3.61
CA SER A 12 -36.20 -39.93 4.15
C SER A 12 -35.97 -38.58 3.47
N SER A 13 -35.07 -37.79 4.02
CA SER A 13 -34.39 -36.76 3.24
C SER A 13 -33.82 -37.36 1.95
N SER A 14 -33.80 -36.59 0.86
CA SER A 14 -33.19 -37.06 -0.39
C SER A 14 -31.69 -37.27 -0.20
N THR A 15 -31.07 -38.09 -1.04
CA THR A 15 -29.60 -38.16 -1.11
C THR A 15 -29.11 -37.76 -2.49
N SER A 16 -27.86 -37.32 -2.55
CA SER A 16 -27.19 -36.95 -3.80
C SER A 16 -25.74 -37.43 -3.81
N VAL A 17 -25.16 -37.51 -5.00
CA VAL A 17 -23.76 -37.88 -5.19
C VAL A 17 -22.87 -36.66 -4.92
N VAL A 18 -21.85 -36.86 -4.09
CA VAL A 18 -20.78 -35.89 -3.87
C VAL A 18 -19.64 -36.20 -4.83
N ARG A 19 -19.32 -35.24 -5.69
CA ARG A 19 -18.14 -35.33 -6.56
C ARG A 19 -16.91 -34.88 -5.79
N LEU A 20 -15.75 -35.39 -6.19
CA LEU A 20 -14.46 -34.94 -5.68
C LEU A 20 -14.28 -33.43 -5.90
N SER A 21 -13.72 -32.74 -4.91
CA SER A 21 -13.49 -31.30 -4.85
C SER A 21 -12.26 -30.83 -5.63
N SER A 22 -11.44 -31.77 -6.13
CA SER A 22 -10.08 -31.53 -6.67
C SER A 22 -9.05 -31.10 -5.62
N ASP A 23 -9.43 -31.14 -4.34
CA ASP A 23 -8.52 -31.00 -3.21
C ASP A 23 -8.30 -32.35 -2.54
N SER A 24 -7.07 -32.83 -2.57
CA SER A 24 -6.73 -34.17 -2.06
C SER A 24 -6.98 -34.35 -0.56
N GLN A 25 -6.92 -33.26 0.23
CA GLN A 25 -7.16 -33.31 1.67
C GLN A 25 -8.67 -33.39 1.94
N ILE A 26 -9.47 -32.60 1.24
CA ILE A 26 -10.94 -32.67 1.33
C ILE A 26 -11.45 -34.02 0.78
N ASP A 27 -10.96 -34.43 -0.39
CA ASP A 27 -11.37 -35.65 -1.09
C ASP A 27 -11.11 -36.90 -0.26
N ALA A 28 -10.06 -36.89 0.56
CA ALA A 28 -9.74 -37.98 1.48
C ALA A 28 -10.78 -38.20 2.57
N LEU A 29 -11.69 -37.25 2.79
CA LEU A 29 -12.80 -37.40 3.74
C LEU A 29 -14.15 -37.66 3.06
N LEU A 30 -14.29 -37.58 1.74
CA LEU A 30 -15.61 -37.67 1.09
C LEU A 30 -16.08 -39.12 0.91
N ALA A 31 -17.23 -39.46 1.50
CA ALA A 31 -17.91 -40.75 1.26
C ALA A 31 -18.67 -40.82 -0.08
N GLN A 32 -18.55 -39.78 -0.92
CA GLN A 32 -19.22 -39.61 -2.22
C GLN A 32 -20.75 -39.59 -2.20
N VAL A 33 -21.36 -39.50 -1.01
CA VAL A 33 -22.82 -39.40 -0.84
C VAL A 33 -23.14 -38.41 0.28
N LYS A 34 -24.22 -37.63 0.11
CA LYS A 34 -24.73 -36.69 1.12
C LYS A 34 -26.24 -36.73 1.19
N TRP A 35 -26.80 -36.17 2.27
CA TRP A 35 -28.22 -35.83 2.32
C TRP A 35 -28.53 -34.53 1.57
N GLY A 36 -29.78 -34.34 1.17
CA GLY A 36 -30.30 -33.14 0.52
C GLY A 36 -29.99 -33.04 -0.98
N GLY A 37 -29.72 -31.81 -1.42
CA GLY A 37 -29.50 -31.44 -2.83
C GLY A 37 -28.04 -31.57 -3.27
N ALA A 38 -27.64 -30.79 -4.29
CA ALA A 38 -26.28 -30.80 -4.83
C ALA A 38 -25.19 -30.45 -3.78
N VAL A 39 -23.93 -30.74 -4.10
CA VAL A 39 -22.76 -30.28 -3.31
C VAL A 39 -22.81 -28.76 -3.09
N GLY A 40 -22.40 -28.29 -1.91
CA GLY A 40 -22.47 -26.88 -1.50
C GLY A 40 -23.88 -26.39 -1.11
N THR A 41 -24.90 -27.23 -1.23
CA THR A 41 -26.27 -26.89 -0.76
C THR A 41 -26.56 -27.53 0.58
N GLY A 42 -27.21 -26.78 1.47
CA GLY A 42 -27.54 -27.23 2.81
C GLY A 42 -28.58 -28.36 2.85
N ALA A 43 -28.78 -28.93 4.05
CA ALA A 43 -29.75 -29.98 4.29
C ALA A 43 -30.55 -29.75 5.59
N SER A 44 -31.82 -30.16 5.59
CA SER A 44 -32.67 -30.19 6.79
C SER A 44 -32.96 -31.64 7.14
N LEU A 45 -32.37 -32.09 8.24
CA LEU A 45 -32.38 -33.47 8.69
C LEU A 45 -33.19 -33.59 9.98
N THR A 46 -33.84 -34.74 10.12
CA THR A 46 -34.51 -35.13 11.36
C THR A 46 -33.65 -36.14 12.11
N PHE A 47 -33.72 -36.15 13.44
CA PHE A 47 -33.08 -37.17 14.25
C PHE A 47 -34.00 -37.67 15.36
N SER A 48 -33.75 -38.86 15.89
CA SER A 48 -34.52 -39.38 17.01
C SER A 48 -33.70 -40.29 17.94
N PHE A 49 -34.20 -40.44 19.16
CA PHE A 49 -33.68 -41.38 20.17
C PHE A 49 -34.69 -42.49 20.43
N PRO A 50 -34.61 -43.60 19.69
CA PRO A 50 -35.57 -44.69 19.86
C PRO A 50 -35.52 -45.24 21.30
N TRP A 51 -36.65 -45.77 21.78
CA TRP A 51 -36.85 -46.29 23.15
C TRP A 51 -36.85 -45.30 24.33
N THR A 52 -36.71 -43.98 24.12
CA THR A 52 -36.74 -42.99 25.21
C THR A 52 -38.15 -42.65 25.73
N THR A 53 -39.22 -43.02 25.00
CA THR A 53 -40.64 -42.66 25.31
C THR A 53 -41.53 -43.85 25.72
N ASN A 54 -41.03 -44.80 26.52
CA ASN A 54 -41.78 -46.02 26.92
C ASN A 54 -42.36 -46.84 25.75
N SER A 55 -41.85 -46.61 24.53
CA SER A 55 -42.29 -47.25 23.29
C SER A 55 -41.19 -48.20 22.78
N SER A 56 -41.56 -49.26 22.07
CA SER A 56 -40.60 -50.09 21.34
C SER A 56 -40.08 -49.32 20.13
N ALA A 57 -38.77 -49.32 19.87
CA ALA A 57 -38.27 -48.73 18.63
C ALA A 57 -38.78 -49.45 17.38
N LEU A 58 -38.74 -48.71 16.28
CA LEU A 58 -39.29 -49.10 14.99
C LEU A 58 -38.16 -49.21 13.97
N PHE A 59 -37.57 -50.39 13.92
CA PHE A 59 -36.49 -50.75 12.99
C PHE A 59 -36.89 -51.97 12.16
N SER A 60 -37.37 -51.73 10.94
CA SER A 60 -37.70 -52.79 9.98
C SER A 60 -37.28 -52.42 8.56
N GLY A 61 -37.15 -53.44 7.71
CA GLY A 61 -36.98 -53.23 6.27
C GLY A 61 -38.31 -52.94 5.56
N TYR A 62 -38.21 -52.26 4.42
CA TYR A 62 -39.33 -52.00 3.51
C TYR A 62 -39.91 -53.32 2.96
N ASP A 63 -41.24 -53.47 2.92
CA ASP A 63 -41.94 -54.66 2.37
C ASP A 63 -41.44 -56.02 2.89
N GLY A 64 -40.98 -56.08 4.14
CA GLY A 64 -40.46 -57.32 4.75
C GLY A 64 -39.01 -57.66 4.37
N ALA A 65 -38.30 -56.73 3.73
CA ALA A 65 -36.87 -56.83 3.52
C ALA A 65 -36.08 -56.77 4.84
N THR A 66 -34.81 -57.15 4.77
CA THR A 66 -33.88 -57.00 5.89
C THR A 66 -33.63 -55.52 6.18
N TYR A 67 -33.71 -55.12 7.45
CA TYR A 67 -33.44 -53.75 7.88
C TYR A 67 -31.98 -53.32 7.64
N SER A 68 -31.03 -54.20 8.00
CA SER A 68 -29.59 -53.97 7.91
C SER A 68 -28.84 -55.30 7.72
N SER A 69 -27.60 -55.24 7.24
CA SER A 69 -26.77 -56.45 7.05
C SER A 69 -26.21 -57.05 8.34
N LEU A 70 -26.07 -56.24 9.40
CA LEU A 70 -25.49 -56.66 10.68
C LEU A 70 -26.53 -57.09 11.73
N GLY A 71 -27.82 -56.87 11.46
CA GLY A 71 -28.91 -57.37 12.29
C GLY A 71 -29.05 -56.69 13.65
N GLU A 72 -28.62 -55.44 13.78
CA GLU A 72 -28.64 -54.61 15.00
C GLU A 72 -30.02 -54.55 15.64
N ASN A 73 -31.05 -54.38 14.80
CA ASN A 73 -32.44 -54.34 15.22
C ASN A 73 -32.96 -55.67 15.81
N THR A 74 -32.22 -56.77 15.63
CA THR A 74 -32.55 -58.11 16.14
C THR A 74 -31.53 -58.65 17.13
N ALA A 75 -30.47 -57.89 17.44
CA ALA A 75 -29.43 -58.28 18.38
C ALA A 75 -29.99 -58.54 19.79
N ALA A 76 -29.32 -59.43 20.54
CA ALA A 76 -29.77 -59.90 21.85
C ALA A 76 -29.93 -58.76 22.87
N TYR A 77 -28.98 -57.84 22.89
CA TYR A 77 -29.01 -56.58 23.63
C TYR A 77 -29.10 -55.43 22.65
N ARG A 78 -30.20 -54.67 22.77
CA ARG A 78 -30.40 -53.39 22.07
C ARG A 78 -31.34 -52.52 22.89
N PHE A 79 -30.99 -51.25 23.08
CA PHE A 79 -31.75 -50.34 23.92
C PHE A 79 -31.43 -48.89 23.59
N GLY A 80 -32.31 -47.98 24.02
CA GLY A 80 -32.13 -46.55 23.83
C GLY A 80 -31.00 -45.97 24.68
N LEU A 81 -30.58 -44.78 24.31
CA LEU A 81 -29.65 -43.98 25.10
C LEU A 81 -30.26 -43.63 26.48
N ASN A 82 -29.42 -43.50 27.50
CA ASN A 82 -29.83 -43.13 28.85
C ASN A 82 -30.13 -41.61 28.96
N ALA A 83 -30.24 -41.02 30.15
CA ALA A 83 -30.59 -39.60 30.27
C ALA A 83 -29.49 -38.61 29.83
N THR A 84 -28.20 -38.99 29.89
CA THR A 84 -27.08 -38.07 29.61
C THR A 84 -26.58 -38.16 28.17
N GLN A 85 -26.74 -39.32 27.54
CA GLN A 85 -26.28 -39.60 26.19
C GLN A 85 -27.02 -38.82 25.07
N PRO A 86 -28.35 -38.62 25.13
CA PRO A 86 -29.07 -37.82 24.14
C PRO A 86 -28.60 -36.36 24.12
N ALA A 87 -28.31 -35.78 25.30
CA ALA A 87 -27.76 -34.44 25.38
C ALA A 87 -26.38 -34.32 24.71
N ALA A 88 -25.52 -35.33 24.88
CA ALA A 88 -24.23 -35.41 24.21
C ALA A 88 -24.39 -35.54 22.68
N ALA A 89 -25.27 -36.44 22.22
CA ALA A 89 -25.55 -36.63 20.80
C ALA A 89 -26.12 -35.37 20.14
N THR A 90 -27.08 -34.70 20.78
CA THR A 90 -27.61 -33.40 20.32
C THR A 90 -26.53 -32.32 20.32
N GLY A 91 -25.61 -32.33 21.27
CA GLY A 91 -24.44 -31.45 21.29
C GLY A 91 -23.52 -31.69 20.08
N ALA A 92 -23.23 -32.95 19.76
CA ALA A 92 -22.39 -33.32 18.62
C ALA A 92 -23.06 -32.99 17.26
N LEU A 93 -24.38 -33.21 17.13
CA LEU A 93 -25.16 -32.74 15.97
C LEU A 93 -25.07 -31.21 15.82
N ARG A 94 -25.16 -30.48 16.94
CA ARG A 94 -25.01 -29.01 16.92
C ARG A 94 -23.60 -28.60 16.51
N ALA A 95 -22.56 -29.32 16.91
CA ALA A 95 -21.19 -29.01 16.50
C ALA A 95 -21.02 -29.05 14.97
N TRP A 96 -21.64 -30.01 14.29
CA TRP A 96 -21.70 -30.04 12.81
C TRP A 96 -22.57 -28.93 12.21
N ALA A 97 -23.72 -28.64 12.83
CA ALA A 97 -24.60 -27.55 12.38
C ALA A 97 -23.99 -26.16 12.57
N ASN A 98 -23.05 -25.98 13.51
CA ASN A 98 -22.35 -24.72 13.69
C ASN A 98 -21.46 -24.39 12.49
N VAL A 99 -20.85 -25.40 11.86
CA VAL A 99 -19.79 -25.21 10.85
C VAL A 99 -20.27 -25.30 9.40
N ALA A 100 -21.43 -25.92 9.16
CA ALA A 100 -21.99 -26.12 7.82
C ALA A 100 -23.51 -25.96 7.80
N ASN A 101 -24.11 -25.74 6.63
CA ASN A 101 -25.56 -25.51 6.45
C ASN A 101 -26.39 -26.78 6.62
N ILE A 102 -26.34 -27.37 7.80
CA ILE A 102 -27.13 -28.53 8.20
C ILE A 102 -28.01 -28.13 9.38
N SER A 103 -29.30 -28.38 9.25
CA SER A 103 -30.25 -28.17 10.34
C SER A 103 -30.75 -29.52 10.86
N PHE A 104 -30.73 -29.70 12.17
CA PHE A 104 -31.19 -30.92 12.83
C PHE A 104 -32.45 -30.63 13.66
N SER A 105 -33.50 -31.43 13.44
CA SER A 105 -34.75 -31.33 14.19
C SER A 105 -35.10 -32.68 14.83
N GLU A 106 -35.30 -32.68 16.14
CA GLU A 106 -35.67 -33.91 16.86
C GLU A 106 -37.12 -34.29 16.53
N VAL A 107 -37.35 -35.56 16.20
CA VAL A 107 -38.68 -36.14 16.00
C VAL A 107 -38.90 -37.32 16.93
N THR A 108 -40.15 -37.54 17.34
CA THR A 108 -40.52 -38.72 18.12
C THR A 108 -40.74 -39.91 17.19
N ASP A 109 -40.12 -41.04 17.51
CA ASP A 109 -40.38 -42.31 16.85
C ASP A 109 -41.85 -42.72 17.01
N THR A 110 -42.54 -42.83 15.87
CA THR A 110 -43.90 -43.35 15.75
C THR A 110 -43.97 -44.28 14.55
N SER A 111 -45.08 -45.01 14.40
CA SER A 111 -45.27 -45.84 13.20
C SER A 111 -45.17 -45.05 11.90
N SER A 112 -45.31 -43.73 11.88
CA SER A 112 -45.30 -42.91 10.65
C SER A 112 -44.17 -41.88 10.58
N SER A 113 -43.32 -41.78 11.60
CA SER A 113 -42.28 -40.75 11.70
C SER A 113 -41.10 -41.31 12.47
N VAL A 114 -39.93 -41.29 11.85
CA VAL A 114 -38.63 -41.67 12.44
C VAL A 114 -37.59 -40.66 11.95
N GLY A 115 -36.48 -40.49 12.65
CA GLY A 115 -35.40 -39.58 12.21
C GLY A 115 -34.66 -40.11 10.97
N ASP A 116 -34.08 -39.20 10.19
CA ASP A 116 -33.05 -39.51 9.18
C ASP A 116 -31.78 -40.07 9.84
N ILE A 117 -31.51 -39.66 11.08
CA ILE A 117 -30.43 -40.17 11.93
C ILE A 117 -31.04 -40.69 13.24
N ARG A 118 -30.72 -41.92 13.63
CA ARG A 118 -31.22 -42.52 14.87
C ARG A 118 -30.07 -43.11 15.68
N PHE A 119 -30.16 -42.99 17.00
CA PHE A 119 -29.12 -43.45 17.92
C PHE A 119 -29.60 -44.62 18.78
N GLY A 120 -28.85 -45.72 18.80
CA GLY A 120 -29.20 -46.87 19.65
C GLY A 120 -28.00 -47.69 20.09
N TRP A 121 -28.15 -48.44 21.17
CA TRP A 121 -27.18 -49.45 21.59
C TRP A 121 -27.47 -50.78 20.91
N THR A 122 -26.42 -51.54 20.54
CA THR A 122 -26.54 -52.88 19.97
C THR A 122 -25.46 -53.83 20.46
N SER A 123 -25.73 -55.13 20.41
CA SER A 123 -24.76 -56.23 20.61
C SER A 123 -24.50 -57.00 19.31
N ALA A 124 -24.95 -56.46 18.17
CA ALA A 124 -24.47 -56.92 16.88
C ALA A 124 -22.94 -56.79 16.84
N THR A 125 -22.31 -57.65 16.05
CA THR A 125 -20.85 -57.66 15.91
C THR A 125 -20.51 -57.16 14.52
N GLU A 126 -19.57 -56.24 14.45
CA GLU A 126 -18.97 -55.78 13.20
C GLU A 126 -17.49 -56.15 13.25
N SER A 127 -17.01 -56.84 12.21
CA SER A 127 -15.61 -57.25 12.14
C SER A 127 -14.76 -56.07 11.67
N THR A 128 -13.96 -55.50 12.57
CA THR A 128 -12.93 -54.53 12.21
C THR A 128 -11.74 -55.24 11.56
N SER A 129 -11.02 -54.56 10.66
CA SER A 129 -9.77 -55.05 10.06
C SER A 129 -8.66 -55.31 11.09
N THR A 130 -8.79 -54.75 12.30
CA THR A 130 -7.83 -54.83 13.42
C THR A 130 -8.16 -55.92 14.44
N GLY A 131 -9.34 -56.55 14.35
CA GLY A 131 -9.79 -57.61 15.27
C GLY A 131 -10.24 -57.12 16.66
N ASN A 132 -10.29 -55.80 16.88
CA ASN A 132 -10.81 -55.19 18.10
C ASN A 132 -12.32 -54.88 17.95
N GLU A 133 -13.05 -54.91 19.07
CA GLU A 133 -14.45 -54.48 19.11
C GLU A 133 -14.55 -52.96 18.85
N PRO A 134 -15.34 -52.50 17.86
CA PRO A 134 -15.49 -51.07 17.57
C PRO A 134 -16.27 -50.36 18.68
N TRP A 135 -16.10 -49.04 18.79
CA TRP A 135 -16.92 -48.22 19.70
C TRP A 135 -18.39 -48.22 19.26
N GLY A 136 -18.60 -48.08 17.96
CA GLY A 136 -19.88 -48.06 17.27
C GLY A 136 -19.63 -48.00 15.77
N TRP A 137 -20.70 -47.79 15.02
CA TRP A 137 -20.66 -47.53 13.59
C TRP A 137 -21.89 -46.73 13.16
N ALA A 138 -21.78 -46.11 12.00
CA ALA A 138 -22.87 -45.41 11.35
C ALA A 138 -23.03 -45.86 9.91
N TYR A 139 -24.26 -45.81 9.42
CA TYR A 139 -24.55 -45.97 8.00
C TYR A 139 -24.48 -44.62 7.29
N TYR A 140 -23.79 -44.59 6.14
CA TYR A 140 -23.77 -43.43 5.25
C TYR A 140 -25.18 -42.95 4.85
N PRO A 141 -25.31 -41.68 4.41
CA PRO A 141 -26.55 -41.15 3.84
C PRO A 141 -27.15 -42.09 2.79
N ASN A 142 -28.37 -42.59 3.03
CA ASN A 142 -29.04 -43.49 2.11
C ASN A 142 -30.56 -43.35 2.17
N ALA A 143 -31.17 -42.92 1.07
CA ALA A 143 -32.62 -42.78 0.98
C ALA A 143 -33.36 -44.09 0.63
N TYR A 144 -32.63 -45.17 0.31
CA TYR A 144 -33.18 -46.44 -0.12
C TYR A 144 -33.19 -47.50 1.00
N TRP A 145 -32.09 -47.59 1.74
CA TRP A 145 -31.95 -48.53 2.86
C TRP A 145 -32.49 -47.92 4.14
N PRO A 146 -33.42 -48.60 4.84
CA PRO A 146 -33.99 -48.12 6.10
C PRO A 146 -33.00 -47.83 7.22
N SER A 147 -31.78 -48.35 7.15
CA SER A 147 -30.72 -48.09 8.13
C SER A 147 -29.85 -46.87 7.79
N GLY A 148 -30.02 -46.23 6.63
CA GLY A 148 -29.21 -45.08 6.21
C GLY A 148 -29.25 -43.94 7.24
N GLY A 149 -28.07 -43.45 7.63
CA GLY A 149 -27.92 -42.42 8.66
C GLY A 149 -28.00 -42.93 10.12
N ASP A 150 -28.36 -44.19 10.36
CA ASP A 150 -28.44 -44.72 11.73
C ASP A 150 -27.06 -44.92 12.35
N ILE A 151 -26.97 -44.63 13.65
CA ILE A 151 -25.77 -44.74 14.46
C ILE A 151 -26.02 -45.76 15.57
N TRP A 152 -25.17 -46.77 15.60
CA TRP A 152 -25.23 -47.87 16.56
C TRP A 152 -23.99 -47.87 17.46
N ILE A 153 -24.22 -47.82 18.78
CA ILE A 153 -23.16 -47.87 19.80
C ILE A 153 -23.01 -49.30 20.30
N SER A 154 -21.80 -49.81 20.30
CA SER A 154 -21.51 -51.20 20.67
C SER A 154 -21.59 -51.40 22.18
N THR A 155 -22.49 -52.29 22.61
CA THR A 155 -22.55 -52.78 24.00
C THR A 155 -21.38 -53.69 24.36
N LEU A 156 -20.63 -54.16 23.36
CA LEU A 156 -19.45 -55.01 23.53
C LEU A 156 -18.17 -54.18 23.73
N SER A 157 -18.21 -52.87 23.41
CA SER A 157 -17.13 -51.94 23.71
C SER A 157 -17.01 -51.73 25.21
N SER A 158 -15.96 -52.30 25.80
CA SER A 158 -15.75 -52.39 27.25
C SER A 158 -15.54 -51.04 27.96
N GLY A 159 -15.42 -49.94 27.21
CA GLY A 159 -15.23 -48.58 27.74
C GLY A 159 -16.36 -47.57 27.45
N ALA A 160 -17.24 -47.81 26.48
CA ALA A 160 -18.19 -46.80 26.01
C ALA A 160 -19.26 -46.45 27.05
N SER A 161 -19.82 -47.45 27.75
CA SER A 161 -20.90 -47.24 28.72
C SER A 161 -20.44 -46.64 30.07
N ALA A 162 -19.16 -46.81 30.42
CA ALA A 162 -18.59 -46.39 31.70
C ALA A 162 -17.80 -45.07 31.63
N SER A 163 -17.46 -44.60 30.43
CA SER A 163 -16.70 -43.36 30.20
C SER A 163 -17.59 -42.11 30.16
N SER A 164 -16.97 -40.94 30.36
CA SER A 164 -17.65 -39.63 30.28
C SER A 164 -18.28 -39.40 28.90
N TRP A 165 -19.36 -38.61 28.86
CA TRP A 165 -20.05 -38.16 27.64
C TRP A 165 -20.02 -36.63 27.48
N ALA A 166 -19.25 -35.95 28.34
CA ALA A 166 -19.06 -34.51 28.25
C ALA A 166 -18.21 -34.13 27.04
N VAL A 167 -18.30 -32.87 26.60
CA VAL A 167 -17.39 -32.30 25.59
C VAL A 167 -15.93 -32.57 25.97
N GLY A 168 -15.09 -32.91 24.99
CA GLY A 168 -13.69 -33.27 25.19
C GLY A 168 -13.45 -34.70 25.71
N SER A 169 -14.50 -35.50 25.90
CA SER A 169 -14.36 -36.93 26.21
C SER A 169 -14.31 -37.80 24.95
N TYR A 170 -13.74 -39.00 25.07
CA TYR A 170 -13.67 -39.97 23.98
C TYR A 170 -15.06 -40.32 23.41
N ASN A 171 -16.07 -40.54 24.26
CA ASN A 171 -17.42 -40.83 23.76
C ASN A 171 -18.06 -39.64 23.03
N TYR A 172 -17.75 -38.40 23.42
CA TYR A 172 -18.27 -37.23 22.73
C TYR A 172 -17.60 -37.05 21.36
N MET A 173 -16.28 -37.21 21.28
CA MET A 173 -15.55 -37.25 20.00
C MET A 173 -16.08 -38.37 19.11
N SER A 174 -16.29 -39.58 19.64
CA SER A 174 -16.86 -40.70 18.86
C SER A 174 -18.28 -40.40 18.36
N LEU A 175 -19.09 -39.65 19.11
CA LEU A 175 -20.37 -39.17 18.57
C LEU A 175 -20.18 -38.21 17.39
N ILE A 176 -19.25 -37.25 17.47
CA ILE A 176 -18.94 -36.36 16.33
C ILE A 176 -18.50 -37.19 15.13
N HIS A 177 -17.63 -38.19 15.34
CA HIS A 177 -17.13 -39.12 14.33
C HIS A 177 -18.25 -39.90 13.63
N GLU A 178 -19.08 -40.62 14.39
CA GLU A 178 -20.17 -41.41 13.80
C GLU A 178 -21.23 -40.54 13.11
N ILE A 179 -21.48 -39.34 13.65
CA ILE A 179 -22.34 -38.37 12.97
C ILE A 179 -21.70 -37.93 11.64
N GLY A 180 -20.38 -37.73 11.61
CA GLY A 180 -19.61 -37.45 10.39
C GLY A 180 -19.88 -38.48 9.30
N HIS A 181 -19.83 -39.78 9.63
CA HIS A 181 -20.26 -40.85 8.73
C HIS A 181 -21.73 -40.74 8.31
N ALA A 182 -22.64 -40.56 9.27
CA ALA A 182 -24.07 -40.45 9.00
C ALA A 182 -24.45 -39.26 8.09
N ILE A 183 -23.57 -38.26 7.97
CA ILE A 183 -23.74 -37.09 7.10
C ILE A 183 -22.77 -37.02 5.92
N GLY A 184 -21.93 -38.05 5.71
CA GLY A 184 -21.22 -38.25 4.44
C GLY A 184 -19.69 -38.15 4.46
N LEU A 185 -19.04 -38.19 5.63
CA LEU A 185 -17.58 -38.32 5.73
C LEU A 185 -17.15 -39.78 5.85
N LYS A 186 -16.06 -40.17 5.22
CA LYS A 186 -15.40 -41.47 5.44
C LYS A 186 -14.18 -41.32 6.34
N HIS A 187 -13.59 -42.44 6.74
CA HIS A 187 -12.30 -42.42 7.41
C HIS A 187 -11.21 -41.90 6.45
N THR A 188 -10.25 -41.18 7.02
CA THR A 188 -9.13 -40.52 6.33
C THR A 188 -8.14 -41.47 5.65
N PHE A 189 -8.13 -42.74 6.07
CA PHE A 189 -7.23 -43.79 5.59
C PHE A 189 -7.94 -44.86 4.75
N GLU A 190 -9.27 -44.80 4.62
CA GLU A 190 -10.05 -45.78 3.88
C GLU A 190 -10.37 -45.30 2.47
N ASP A 191 -10.25 -46.20 1.49
CA ASP A 191 -10.48 -45.97 0.06
C ASP A 191 -9.67 -44.82 -0.55
N SER A 192 -9.27 -44.92 -1.81
CA SER A 192 -8.53 -43.82 -2.45
C SER A 192 -9.47 -42.66 -2.81
N PRO A 193 -9.08 -41.38 -2.58
CA PRO A 193 -7.84 -40.90 -1.97
C PRO A 193 -7.85 -40.95 -0.43
N THR A 194 -6.67 -40.93 0.18
CA THR A 194 -6.44 -40.94 1.64
C THR A 194 -5.57 -39.76 2.05
N LEU A 195 -5.64 -39.34 3.31
CA LEU A 195 -4.74 -38.32 3.86
C LEU A 195 -3.30 -38.84 3.95
N ALA A 196 -2.33 -37.93 3.87
CA ALA A 196 -0.96 -38.21 4.23
C ALA A 196 -0.87 -38.59 5.72
N ALA A 197 0.04 -39.49 6.08
CA ALA A 197 0.14 -40.00 7.46
C ALA A 197 0.41 -38.90 8.51
N SER A 198 1.00 -37.77 8.13
CA SER A 198 1.20 -36.61 9.00
C SER A 198 -0.10 -35.84 9.30
N LEU A 199 -1.09 -35.93 8.42
CA LEU A 199 -2.40 -35.28 8.54
C LEU A 199 -3.49 -36.26 8.99
N ASP A 200 -3.28 -37.57 8.84
CA ASP A 200 -4.17 -38.61 9.35
C ASP A 200 -4.03 -38.79 10.87
N THR A 201 -4.40 -37.75 11.61
CA THR A 201 -4.49 -37.76 13.07
C THR A 201 -5.71 -36.97 13.54
N ARG A 202 -6.13 -37.24 14.79
CA ARG A 202 -7.23 -36.50 15.46
C ARG A 202 -6.93 -35.02 15.68
N GLN A 203 -5.72 -34.55 15.40
CA GLN A 203 -5.42 -33.11 15.35
C GLN A 203 -6.15 -32.45 14.18
N TYR A 204 -6.19 -33.09 13.01
CA TYR A 204 -6.72 -32.49 11.76
C TYR A 204 -8.10 -33.03 11.38
N SER A 205 -8.45 -34.25 11.80
CA SER A 205 -9.76 -34.84 11.52
C SER A 205 -10.20 -35.81 12.63
N VAL A 206 -11.44 -35.65 13.13
CA VAL A 206 -12.08 -36.62 14.02
C VAL A 206 -12.31 -37.96 13.33
N MET A 207 -12.28 -38.01 11.99
CA MET A 207 -12.42 -39.24 11.19
C MET A 207 -11.15 -40.11 11.20
N SER A 208 -10.06 -39.64 11.83
CA SER A 208 -8.84 -40.43 12.03
C SER A 208 -8.91 -41.32 13.28
N TYR A 209 -8.23 -42.47 13.21
CA TYR A 209 -8.02 -43.36 14.36
C TYR A 209 -6.73 -43.10 15.11
N THR A 210 -5.84 -42.29 14.55
CA THR A 210 -4.56 -41.95 15.16
C THR A 210 -4.77 -40.78 16.12
N ASP A 211 -4.36 -40.93 17.38
CA ASP A 211 -4.37 -39.82 18.34
C ASP A 211 -3.51 -38.65 17.85
N ALA A 212 -3.88 -37.42 18.24
CA ALA A 212 -3.06 -36.25 17.96
C ALA A 212 -1.66 -36.43 18.57
N ALA A 213 -0.65 -35.85 17.93
CA ALA A 213 0.66 -35.72 18.57
C ALA A 213 0.49 -34.96 19.90
N HIS A 214 1.29 -35.29 20.91
CA HIS A 214 1.24 -34.61 22.20
C HIS A 214 -0.14 -34.65 22.89
N SER A 215 -0.93 -35.73 22.74
CA SER A 215 -2.27 -35.79 23.34
C SER A 215 -2.32 -36.30 24.79
N LEU A 216 -1.29 -37.01 25.27
CA LEU A 216 -1.37 -37.69 26.57
C LEU A 216 -1.22 -36.70 27.74
N PHE A 217 -2.32 -36.46 28.45
CA PHE A 217 -2.38 -35.60 29.63
C PHE A 217 -2.40 -36.42 30.92
N VAL A 218 -1.79 -35.89 31.97
CA VAL A 218 -1.78 -36.47 33.33
C VAL A 218 -2.19 -35.40 34.32
N ASP A 219 -3.20 -35.69 35.14
CA ASP A 219 -3.57 -34.89 36.30
C ASP A 219 -3.58 -35.70 37.60
N LEU A 220 -3.26 -34.99 38.67
CA LEU A 220 -3.08 -35.51 40.01
C LEU A 220 -4.27 -35.08 40.88
N THR A 221 -4.86 -36.04 41.58
CA THR A 221 -5.89 -35.78 42.58
C THR A 221 -5.30 -36.02 43.97
N GLN A 222 -5.33 -34.98 44.82
CA GLN A 222 -4.97 -35.13 46.23
C GLN A 222 -6.14 -35.73 47.01
N ASN A 223 -5.91 -36.88 47.63
CA ASN A 223 -6.92 -37.58 48.40
C ASN A 223 -6.98 -37.05 49.83
N ALA A 224 -8.14 -37.20 50.49
CA ALA A 224 -8.38 -36.72 51.85
C ALA A 224 -7.44 -37.33 52.91
N ASN A 225 -6.83 -38.48 52.63
CA ASN A 225 -5.84 -39.15 53.48
C ASN A 225 -4.40 -38.65 53.27
N GLY A 226 -4.19 -37.66 52.40
CA GLY A 226 -2.88 -37.12 52.04
C GLY A 226 -2.13 -37.88 50.95
N SER A 227 -2.66 -39.00 50.42
CA SER A 227 -2.08 -39.68 49.25
C SER A 227 -2.46 -38.97 47.95
N VAL A 228 -1.63 -39.11 46.91
CA VAL A 228 -1.96 -38.60 45.57
C VAL A 228 -2.31 -39.78 44.66
N SER A 229 -3.38 -39.63 43.92
CA SER A 229 -3.76 -40.53 42.82
C SER A 229 -3.62 -39.77 41.51
N TRP A 230 -3.49 -40.50 40.40
CA TRP A 230 -3.36 -39.91 39.08
C TRP A 230 -4.38 -40.55 38.14
N ARG A 231 -4.78 -39.80 37.11
CA ARG A 231 -5.40 -40.35 35.89
C ARG A 231 -4.61 -39.87 34.68
N SER A 232 -4.63 -40.65 33.61
CA SER A 232 -4.02 -40.29 32.35
C SER A 232 -4.99 -40.55 31.22
N TYR A 233 -5.08 -39.64 30.26
CA TYR A 233 -5.97 -39.77 29.10
C TYR A 233 -5.43 -38.97 27.92
N ASN A 234 -5.74 -39.42 26.71
CA ASN A 234 -5.49 -38.62 25.51
C ASN A 234 -6.56 -37.53 25.42
N VAL A 235 -6.14 -36.27 25.31
CA VAL A 235 -7.02 -35.12 25.05
C VAL A 235 -7.70 -35.33 23.72
N GLN A 236 -9.03 -35.21 23.69
CA GLN A 236 -9.86 -35.50 22.53
C GLN A 236 -10.45 -34.22 21.94
N PRO A 237 -10.68 -34.19 20.61
CA PRO A 237 -11.42 -33.13 19.95
C PRO A 237 -12.75 -32.77 20.65
N GLU A 238 -12.95 -31.48 20.90
CA GLU A 238 -14.22 -30.91 21.39
C GLU A 238 -15.17 -30.53 20.23
N THR A 239 -14.65 -30.39 19.02
CA THR A 239 -15.35 -29.95 17.81
C THR A 239 -14.92 -30.80 16.61
N PRO A 240 -15.62 -30.72 15.46
CA PRO A 240 -14.99 -31.04 14.17
C PRO A 240 -13.68 -30.26 14.02
N MET A 241 -12.67 -30.91 13.44
CA MET A 241 -11.33 -30.33 13.25
C MET A 241 -11.20 -29.64 11.88
N VAL A 242 -10.08 -28.99 11.60
CA VAL A 242 -9.90 -28.12 10.42
C VAL A 242 -10.29 -28.80 9.09
N LEU A 243 -9.88 -30.06 8.85
CA LEU A 243 -10.21 -30.77 7.61
C LEU A 243 -11.64 -31.32 7.60
N ASP A 244 -12.18 -31.67 8.77
CA ASP A 244 -13.58 -32.06 8.91
C ASP A 244 -14.50 -30.91 8.49
N ILE A 245 -14.18 -29.69 8.96
CA ILE A 245 -14.93 -28.48 8.64
C ILE A 245 -14.82 -28.19 7.16
N ALA A 246 -13.61 -28.18 6.59
CA ALA A 246 -13.41 -27.95 5.15
C ALA A 246 -14.22 -28.93 4.29
N ALA A 247 -14.18 -30.22 4.61
CA ALA A 247 -14.96 -31.24 3.90
C ALA A 247 -16.47 -31.03 4.07
N MET A 248 -16.94 -30.73 5.29
CA MET A 248 -18.36 -30.51 5.54
C MET A 248 -18.90 -29.25 4.84
N GLN A 249 -18.11 -28.18 4.80
CA GLN A 249 -18.43 -26.95 4.08
C GLN A 249 -18.42 -27.15 2.57
N TYR A 250 -17.55 -28.00 2.04
CA TYR A 250 -17.63 -28.42 0.64
C TYR A 250 -18.94 -29.18 0.37
N ILE A 251 -19.31 -30.15 1.22
CA ILE A 251 -20.50 -30.98 1.03
C ILE A 251 -21.79 -30.16 1.14
N TYR A 252 -21.93 -29.33 2.18
CA TYR A 252 -23.20 -28.67 2.55
C TYR A 252 -23.18 -27.13 2.46
N GLY A 253 -22.03 -26.51 2.21
CA GLY A 253 -21.84 -25.06 2.28
C GLY A 253 -21.56 -24.58 3.73
N PRO A 254 -20.78 -23.50 3.92
CA PRO A 254 -20.48 -22.95 5.23
C PRO A 254 -21.70 -22.33 5.91
N ASN A 255 -21.80 -22.48 7.23
CA ASN A 255 -22.85 -21.81 8.01
C ASN A 255 -22.43 -20.36 8.31
N LEU A 256 -22.83 -19.45 7.42
CA LEU A 256 -22.54 -18.01 7.54
C LEU A 256 -23.41 -17.28 8.59
N GLY A 257 -24.25 -18.00 9.32
CA GLY A 257 -25.06 -17.45 10.42
C GLY A 257 -24.54 -17.79 11.81
N HIS A 258 -23.42 -18.51 11.91
CA HIS A 258 -22.81 -18.88 13.19
C HIS A 258 -21.75 -17.88 13.56
N ARG A 259 -21.97 -17.11 14.65
CA ARG A 259 -21.04 -16.07 15.14
C ARG A 259 -20.75 -15.05 14.05
N THR A 260 -21.54 -13.98 14.03
CA THR A 260 -21.49 -12.96 12.97
C THR A 260 -21.20 -11.57 13.53
N GLY A 261 -20.68 -11.51 14.75
CA GLY A 261 -20.36 -10.26 15.43
C GLY A 261 -19.19 -10.49 16.36
N ASP A 262 -18.62 -9.40 16.86
CA ASP A 262 -17.34 -9.36 17.56
C ASP A 262 -17.29 -10.30 18.79
N ASP A 263 -16.67 -11.46 18.61
CA ASP A 263 -16.58 -12.54 19.57
C ASP A 263 -15.18 -12.60 20.22
N VAL A 264 -15.13 -12.88 21.53
CA VAL A 264 -13.87 -13.05 22.28
C VAL A 264 -13.74 -14.49 22.77
N TYR A 265 -12.74 -15.19 22.25
CA TYR A 265 -12.40 -16.56 22.58
C TYR A 265 -11.44 -16.59 23.78
N THR A 266 -11.89 -17.16 24.90
CA THR A 266 -11.09 -17.32 26.13
C THR A 266 -11.04 -18.77 26.57
N PHE A 267 -9.98 -19.13 27.30
CA PHE A 267 -9.69 -20.52 27.69
C PHE A 267 -9.39 -20.63 29.18
N ASP A 268 -9.59 -21.82 29.75
CA ASP A 268 -9.22 -22.12 31.13
C ASP A 268 -7.79 -22.67 31.18
N PRO A 269 -6.84 -22.01 31.88
CA PRO A 269 -5.44 -22.44 31.94
C PRO A 269 -5.22 -23.79 32.64
N ALA A 270 -6.24 -24.34 33.31
CA ALA A 270 -6.18 -25.65 33.96
C ALA A 270 -6.82 -26.80 33.17
N THR A 271 -7.57 -26.50 32.09
CA THR A 271 -8.37 -27.51 31.39
C THR A 271 -7.80 -27.77 29.98
N PRO A 272 -7.17 -28.93 29.73
CA PRO A 272 -6.64 -29.25 28.41
C PRO A 272 -7.77 -29.44 27.40
N PHE A 273 -7.55 -29.04 26.15
CA PHE A 273 -8.54 -29.11 25.08
C PHE A 273 -7.87 -29.38 23.73
N LEU A 274 -8.67 -29.76 22.75
CA LEU A 274 -8.28 -29.79 21.33
C LEU A 274 -9.52 -29.39 20.53
N LYS A 275 -9.47 -28.30 19.76
CA LYS A 275 -10.64 -27.82 19.00
C LYS A 275 -10.28 -26.93 17.84
N THR A 276 -11.27 -26.63 17.01
CA THR A 276 -11.18 -25.69 15.89
C THR A 276 -12.26 -24.62 16.00
N ILE A 277 -11.88 -23.37 15.73
CA ILE A 277 -12.80 -22.24 15.63
C ILE A 277 -13.39 -22.19 14.22
N TRP A 278 -14.72 -22.08 14.15
CA TRP A 278 -15.45 -21.59 12.99
C TRP A 278 -16.18 -20.33 13.43
N ASP A 279 -15.90 -19.25 12.73
CA ASP A 279 -16.55 -17.96 12.89
C ASP A 279 -16.96 -17.46 11.50
N ALA A 280 -18.18 -16.94 11.37
CA ALA A 280 -18.71 -16.48 10.09
C ALA A 280 -18.46 -14.97 9.86
N GLY A 281 -17.98 -14.25 10.87
CA GLY A 281 -17.47 -12.89 10.74
C GLY A 281 -17.75 -12.04 11.98
N GLY A 282 -17.18 -10.85 11.99
CA GLY A 282 -17.10 -10.02 13.19
C GLY A 282 -15.72 -9.38 13.22
N ASN A 283 -15.41 -8.68 14.31
CA ASN A 283 -14.03 -8.36 14.66
C ASN A 283 -13.66 -9.16 15.91
N ASP A 284 -13.06 -10.32 15.70
CA ASP A 284 -12.97 -11.39 16.68
C ASP A 284 -11.59 -11.44 17.35
N THR A 285 -11.53 -11.93 18.58
CA THR A 285 -10.30 -11.94 19.38
C THR A 285 -10.03 -13.31 19.99
N ILE A 286 -8.82 -13.86 19.78
CA ILE A 286 -8.29 -14.95 20.61
C ILE A 286 -7.52 -14.35 21.79
N SER A 287 -7.94 -14.67 23.01
CA SER A 287 -7.33 -14.13 24.23
C SER A 287 -6.86 -15.20 25.19
N VAL A 288 -5.58 -15.14 25.53
CA VAL A 288 -4.92 -15.92 26.60
C VAL A 288 -4.43 -15.02 27.74
N ALA A 289 -5.07 -13.85 27.94
CA ALA A 289 -4.70 -12.88 28.97
C ALA A 289 -4.66 -13.44 30.41
N ASN A 290 -5.32 -14.56 30.68
CA ASN A 290 -5.32 -15.25 31.96
C ASN A 290 -4.23 -16.34 32.09
N PHE A 291 -3.38 -16.52 31.08
CA PHE A 291 -2.27 -17.47 31.08
C PHE A 291 -1.00 -16.82 31.63
N SER A 292 -0.17 -17.62 32.29
CA SER A 292 1.12 -17.18 32.86
C SER A 292 2.32 -17.82 32.16
N ARG A 293 2.07 -18.62 31.13
CA ARG A 293 3.09 -19.31 30.33
C ARG A 293 2.96 -18.85 28.90
N GLY A 294 4.12 -18.71 28.25
CA GLY A 294 4.20 -18.38 26.84
C GLY A 294 3.42 -19.37 25.98
N SER A 295 2.60 -18.83 25.09
CA SER A 295 1.74 -19.47 24.11
C SER A 295 2.05 -18.92 22.72
N THR A 296 1.66 -19.65 21.68
CA THR A 296 1.72 -19.15 20.30
C THR A 296 0.30 -19.03 19.78
N ILE A 297 -0.11 -17.81 19.41
CA ILE A 297 -1.38 -17.54 18.74
C ILE A 297 -1.07 -17.28 17.27
N ASP A 298 -1.74 -18.02 16.39
CA ASP A 298 -1.64 -17.90 14.94
C ASP A 298 -3.04 -17.65 14.39
N LEU A 299 -3.27 -16.44 13.89
CA LEU A 299 -4.57 -15.97 13.39
C LEU A 299 -4.85 -16.38 11.94
N ARG A 300 -3.93 -17.09 11.28
CA ARG A 300 -4.10 -17.46 9.88
C ARG A 300 -5.14 -18.58 9.72
N PRO A 301 -6.07 -18.46 8.76
CA PRO A 301 -7.05 -19.51 8.50
C PRO A 301 -6.38 -20.85 8.14
N GLY A 302 -6.85 -21.94 8.74
CA GLY A 302 -6.28 -23.28 8.56
C GLY A 302 -5.08 -23.62 9.44
N HIS A 303 -4.53 -22.64 10.17
CA HIS A 303 -3.39 -22.83 11.07
C HIS A 303 -3.82 -23.21 12.49
N TYR A 304 -2.83 -23.65 13.28
CA TYR A 304 -3.00 -24.01 14.68
C TYR A 304 -2.18 -23.09 15.58
N SER A 305 -2.83 -22.68 16.66
CA SER A 305 -2.21 -22.05 17.82
C SER A 305 -1.82 -23.10 18.85
N SER A 306 -0.74 -22.81 19.59
CA SER A 306 -0.24 -23.63 20.70
C SER A 306 -0.51 -22.91 22.03
N ILE A 307 -1.63 -23.23 22.68
CA ILE A 307 -2.06 -22.61 23.93
C ILE A 307 -1.54 -23.42 25.11
N ALA A 308 -0.54 -22.89 25.82
CA ALA A 308 0.30 -23.68 26.72
C ALA A 308 -0.42 -24.13 27.99
N ILE A 309 -0.71 -25.44 28.05
CA ILE A 309 -1.34 -26.10 29.20
C ILE A 309 -0.55 -27.37 29.49
N LEU A 310 0.10 -27.42 30.66
CA LEU A 310 0.95 -28.55 31.04
C LEU A 310 0.21 -29.54 31.92
N SER A 311 0.57 -30.82 31.79
CA SER A 311 0.20 -31.85 32.76
C SER A 311 0.77 -31.56 34.15
N ASP A 312 0.11 -32.09 35.18
CA ASP A 312 0.59 -31.95 36.56
C ASP A 312 1.96 -32.60 36.74
N SER A 313 2.84 -31.91 37.48
CA SER A 313 4.18 -32.41 37.76
C SER A 313 4.12 -33.66 38.64
N THR A 314 4.68 -34.76 38.15
CA THR A 314 4.76 -36.05 38.88
C THR A 314 5.96 -36.12 39.81
N ALA A 315 6.84 -35.11 39.78
CA ALA A 315 8.07 -35.04 40.56
C ALA A 315 7.79 -34.82 42.06
N GLY A 316 8.59 -35.45 42.93
CA GLY A 316 8.50 -35.28 44.38
C GLY A 316 7.49 -36.20 45.09
N TYR A 317 6.74 -37.02 44.36
CA TYR A 317 5.85 -38.04 44.93
C TYR A 317 6.48 -39.44 44.91
N ASN A 318 6.17 -40.26 45.93
CA ASN A 318 6.59 -41.65 46.01
C ASN A 318 5.48 -42.56 45.47
N TRP A 319 5.68 -43.11 44.27
CA TRP A 319 4.67 -43.90 43.56
C TRP A 319 4.86 -45.40 43.78
N THR A 320 3.78 -46.09 44.14
CA THR A 320 3.70 -47.56 44.03
C THR A 320 3.47 -48.00 42.58
N THR A 321 2.75 -47.20 41.80
CA THR A 321 2.59 -47.34 40.34
C THR A 321 2.67 -45.94 39.74
N PRO A 322 3.77 -45.59 39.05
CA PRO A 322 3.95 -44.25 38.52
C PRO A 322 3.01 -43.98 37.33
N PRO A 323 2.55 -42.72 37.14
CA PRO A 323 1.86 -42.32 35.92
C PRO A 323 2.79 -42.45 34.70
N PRO A 324 2.23 -42.60 33.48
CA PRO A 324 3.02 -42.49 32.26
C PRO A 324 3.63 -41.08 32.13
N THR A 325 4.68 -40.96 31.33
CA THR A 325 5.25 -39.65 30.98
C THR A 325 4.23 -38.87 30.13
N PRO A 326 3.75 -37.71 30.60
CA PRO A 326 2.82 -36.90 29.81
C PRO A 326 3.51 -36.38 28.54
N THR A 327 2.73 -36.23 27.48
CA THR A 327 3.21 -35.65 26.21
C THR A 327 2.48 -34.36 25.86
N TYR A 328 1.31 -34.11 26.47
CA TYR A 328 0.54 -32.89 26.24
C TYR A 328 1.13 -31.68 26.94
N ASP A 329 1.38 -30.67 26.13
CA ASP A 329 1.90 -29.36 26.51
C ASP A 329 1.09 -28.19 25.91
N GLY A 330 0.02 -28.49 25.16
CA GLY A 330 -0.78 -27.53 24.44
C GLY A 330 -0.25 -27.19 23.04
N THR A 331 0.73 -27.93 22.52
CA THR A 331 1.16 -27.79 21.12
C THR A 331 -0.01 -28.07 20.17
N ASP A 332 -0.26 -27.13 19.26
CA ASP A 332 -1.27 -27.17 18.21
C ASP A 332 -2.66 -27.62 18.66
N ASN A 333 -3.13 -27.08 19.78
CA ASN A 333 -4.40 -27.48 20.38
C ASN A 333 -5.61 -26.63 19.95
N LEU A 334 -5.40 -25.53 19.23
CA LEU A 334 -6.46 -24.65 18.74
C LEU A 334 -6.29 -24.36 17.25
N GLY A 335 -7.11 -24.98 16.40
CA GLY A 335 -7.14 -24.68 14.96
C GLY A 335 -8.10 -23.53 14.62
N ILE A 336 -7.87 -22.85 13.49
CA ILE A 336 -8.83 -21.96 12.83
C ILE A 336 -9.26 -22.63 11.52
N ALA A 337 -10.56 -22.68 11.22
CA ALA A 337 -11.04 -23.22 9.95
C ALA A 337 -10.59 -22.36 8.76
N TYR A 338 -10.34 -22.95 7.58
CA TYR A 338 -9.81 -22.25 6.38
C TYR A 338 -10.59 -21.02 5.90
N ASN A 339 -11.88 -20.90 6.23
CA ASN A 339 -12.72 -19.78 5.81
C ASN A 339 -13.19 -18.91 6.99
N ALA A 340 -12.59 -19.07 8.17
CA ALA A 340 -12.86 -18.22 9.33
C ALA A 340 -11.76 -17.17 9.43
N MET A 341 -12.14 -15.90 9.57
CA MET A 341 -11.22 -14.80 9.82
C MET A 341 -11.27 -14.47 11.32
N ILE A 342 -10.10 -14.27 11.93
CA ILE A 342 -9.98 -13.79 13.31
C ILE A 342 -8.97 -12.64 13.28
N GLU A 343 -9.38 -11.47 13.75
CA GLU A 343 -8.63 -10.24 13.52
C GLU A 343 -7.66 -9.92 14.67
N ASN A 344 -7.90 -10.40 15.88
CA ASN A 344 -7.18 -9.89 17.05
C ASN A 344 -6.62 -11.01 17.94
N ALA A 345 -5.49 -10.72 18.59
CA ALA A 345 -4.85 -11.61 19.56
C ALA A 345 -4.43 -10.85 20.81
N VAL A 346 -4.64 -11.47 21.97
CA VAL A 346 -4.18 -10.95 23.27
C VAL A 346 -3.40 -12.04 24.00
N GLY A 347 -2.11 -11.81 24.19
CA GLY A 347 -1.19 -12.63 24.99
C GLY A 347 -1.47 -12.57 26.49
N GLY A 348 -0.73 -13.38 27.23
CA GLY A 348 -0.82 -13.58 28.67
C GLY A 348 0.27 -12.83 29.44
N ALA A 349 0.79 -13.48 30.48
CA ALA A 349 1.88 -12.97 31.32
C ALA A 349 3.23 -13.70 31.09
N GLY A 350 3.30 -14.56 30.08
CA GLY A 350 4.52 -15.29 29.70
C GLY A 350 5.00 -14.83 28.33
N SER A 351 6.21 -15.21 27.92
CA SER A 351 6.74 -14.88 26.59
C SER A 351 5.95 -15.54 25.46
N ASP A 352 5.06 -14.78 24.85
CA ASP A 352 4.13 -15.21 23.82
C ASP A 352 4.67 -14.94 22.41
N VAL A 353 4.09 -15.65 21.44
CA VAL A 353 4.30 -15.37 20.02
C VAL A 353 2.95 -15.17 19.35
N LEU A 354 2.69 -13.97 18.84
CA LEU A 354 1.43 -13.62 18.18
C LEU A 354 1.72 -13.45 16.69
N ARG A 355 0.95 -14.13 15.85
CA ARG A 355 1.00 -13.98 14.39
C ARG A 355 -0.36 -13.56 13.88
N GLY A 356 -0.40 -12.39 13.25
CA GLY A 356 -1.52 -11.90 12.49
C GLY A 356 -1.69 -12.62 11.15
N ASN A 357 -2.50 -12.02 10.29
CA ASN A 357 -2.89 -12.54 8.99
C ASN A 357 -2.89 -11.39 7.96
N ASP A 358 -3.70 -11.50 6.91
CA ASP A 358 -3.65 -10.55 5.79
C ASP A 358 -4.62 -9.36 5.98
N VAL A 359 -5.30 -9.26 7.13
CA VAL A 359 -6.18 -8.14 7.45
C VAL A 359 -5.62 -7.37 8.64
N ALA A 360 -6.04 -6.12 8.79
CA ALA A 360 -5.66 -5.29 9.94
C ALA A 360 -5.96 -5.99 11.28
N ASN A 361 -4.91 -6.21 12.06
CA ASN A 361 -4.95 -6.93 13.32
C ASN A 361 -4.67 -6.02 14.52
N HIS A 362 -5.31 -6.29 15.65
CA HIS A 362 -4.86 -5.75 16.94
C HIS A 362 -4.16 -6.86 17.73
N LEU A 363 -2.85 -6.69 17.92
CA LEU A 363 -2.00 -7.65 18.60
C LEU A 363 -1.48 -7.04 19.89
N ASP A 364 -1.84 -7.63 21.04
CA ASP A 364 -1.42 -7.17 22.37
C ASP A 364 -0.66 -8.30 23.05
N GLY A 365 0.66 -8.15 23.21
CA GLY A 365 1.52 -9.17 23.83
C GLY A 365 1.14 -9.43 25.29
N GLY A 366 0.64 -8.39 25.96
CA GLY A 366 0.37 -8.42 27.39
C GLY A 366 1.66 -8.21 28.17
N ALA A 367 1.90 -9.07 29.15
CA ALA A 367 3.13 -9.03 29.93
C ALA A 367 4.03 -10.19 29.52
N GLY A 368 5.33 -9.99 29.47
CA GLY A 368 6.23 -11.02 28.94
C GLY A 368 7.28 -10.39 28.04
N ASN A 369 8.17 -11.22 27.51
CA ASN A 369 8.99 -10.76 26.40
C ASN A 369 8.44 -11.46 25.17
N ASP A 370 7.66 -10.74 24.39
CA ASP A 370 6.77 -11.29 23.38
C ASP A 370 7.33 -11.02 21.97
N VAL A 371 6.90 -11.82 21.01
CA VAL A 371 7.22 -11.62 19.60
C VAL A 371 5.93 -11.55 18.80
N LEU A 372 5.67 -10.39 18.21
CA LEU A 372 4.44 -10.11 17.48
C LEU A 372 4.77 -9.89 16.00
N TYR A 373 4.04 -10.57 15.13
CA TYR A 373 4.12 -10.47 13.68
C TYR A 373 2.76 -9.99 13.18
N GLY A 374 2.70 -8.81 12.56
CA GLY A 374 1.47 -8.26 11.98
C GLY A 374 1.06 -9.04 10.75
N GLY A 375 1.92 -9.01 9.72
CA GLY A 375 1.68 -9.74 8.48
C GLY A 375 1.40 -8.76 7.36
N ALA A 376 0.17 -8.75 6.85
CA ALA A 376 -0.25 -7.73 5.90
C ALA A 376 -1.48 -6.99 6.41
N GLY A 377 -1.66 -5.75 5.97
CA GLY A 377 -2.70 -4.87 6.48
C GLY A 377 -2.16 -3.92 7.54
N ASN A 378 -2.99 -2.97 7.96
CA ASN A 378 -2.56 -1.92 8.88
C ASN A 378 -2.78 -2.39 10.33
N ASP A 379 -1.72 -2.90 10.95
CA ASP A 379 -1.75 -3.56 12.23
C ASP A 379 -1.52 -2.59 13.39
N PHE A 380 -2.07 -2.94 14.56
CA PHE A 380 -1.92 -2.16 15.77
C PHE A 380 -1.38 -3.00 16.92
N PHE A 381 -0.11 -2.75 17.26
CA PHE A 381 0.63 -3.45 18.29
C PHE A 381 0.51 -2.77 19.63
N ASP A 382 0.24 -3.58 20.65
CA ASP A 382 0.20 -3.22 22.06
C ASP A 382 -0.64 -1.98 22.27
N TRP A 383 -1.91 -1.98 21.88
CA TRP A 383 -2.76 -0.79 22.03
C TRP A 383 -3.30 -0.61 23.47
N ASP A 384 -3.44 -1.69 24.26
CA ASP A 384 -4.01 -1.63 25.61
C ASP A 384 -2.96 -1.28 26.67
N ALA A 385 -2.91 -0.01 27.05
CA ALA A 385 -1.97 0.51 28.04
C ALA A 385 -2.07 -0.14 29.44
N THR A 386 -3.10 -0.96 29.72
CA THR A 386 -3.27 -1.64 31.02
C THR A 386 -2.59 -3.00 31.10
N LYS A 387 -2.19 -3.57 29.96
CA LYS A 387 -1.68 -4.94 29.88
C LYS A 387 -0.20 -5.05 29.50
N ARG A 388 0.32 -4.08 28.76
CA ARG A 388 1.71 -4.03 28.27
C ARG A 388 2.75 -4.22 29.36
N GLY A 389 3.78 -4.99 29.07
CA GLY A 389 5.06 -4.85 29.73
C GLY A 389 6.05 -5.97 29.48
N GLY A 390 7.30 -5.57 29.29
CA GLY A 390 8.44 -6.47 29.23
C GLY A 390 9.41 -5.95 28.19
N THR A 391 9.84 -6.78 27.26
CA THR A 391 10.77 -6.37 26.21
C THR A 391 10.38 -7.12 24.96
N ASP A 392 9.57 -6.46 24.15
CA ASP A 392 8.85 -7.07 23.05
C ASP A 392 9.53 -6.79 21.72
N VAL A 393 9.32 -7.69 20.75
CA VAL A 393 9.81 -7.53 19.38
C VAL A 393 8.62 -7.53 18.43
N PHE A 394 8.46 -6.41 17.73
CA PHE A 394 7.41 -6.20 16.74
C PHE A 394 8.01 -6.32 15.33
N TYR A 395 7.31 -7.07 14.48
CA TYR A 395 7.48 -7.07 13.02
C TYR A 395 6.13 -6.62 12.45
N GLY A 396 6.06 -5.41 11.90
CA GLY A 396 4.86 -4.90 11.24
C GLY A 396 4.47 -5.76 10.06
N GLY A 397 5.34 -5.75 9.05
CA GLY A 397 5.05 -6.36 7.76
C GLY A 397 4.41 -5.31 6.85
N THR A 398 3.70 -5.73 5.82
CA THR A 398 3.22 -4.77 4.81
C THR A 398 1.94 -4.06 5.27
N GLY A 399 1.90 -2.73 5.21
CA GLY A 399 0.76 -1.93 5.66
C GLY A 399 1.24 -0.72 6.45
N ASP A 400 0.34 0.23 6.74
CA ASP A 400 0.69 1.36 7.61
C ASP A 400 0.44 0.98 9.07
N ASP A 401 1.47 0.46 9.74
CA ASP A 401 1.37 -0.13 11.07
C ASP A 401 1.58 0.87 12.20
N GLN A 402 1.07 0.51 13.38
CA GLN A 402 1.12 1.34 14.58
C GLN A 402 1.72 0.56 15.74
N PHE A 403 2.81 1.07 16.30
CA PHE A 403 3.53 0.46 17.41
C PHE A 403 3.48 1.34 18.64
N VAL A 404 2.96 0.84 19.77
CA VAL A 404 3.05 1.59 21.04
C VAL A 404 4.13 1.02 21.94
N LEU A 405 5.27 1.70 21.98
CA LEU A 405 6.47 1.18 22.60
C LEU A 405 6.59 1.56 24.09
N THR A 406 7.17 0.63 24.84
CA THR A 406 7.65 0.79 26.20
C THR A 406 9.18 0.62 26.28
N PRO A 407 9.83 0.95 27.41
CA PRO A 407 11.29 0.86 27.50
C PRO A 407 11.81 -0.59 27.39
N GLY A 408 12.47 -0.89 26.27
CA GLY A 408 13.06 -2.20 25.99
C GLY A 408 12.65 -2.75 24.63
N ASP A 409 11.48 -2.33 24.16
CA ASP A 409 10.88 -2.89 22.96
C ASP A 409 11.67 -2.53 21.69
N GLN A 410 11.56 -3.42 20.70
CA GLN A 410 12.20 -3.29 19.40
C GLN A 410 11.17 -3.42 18.29
N VAL A 411 11.23 -2.52 17.32
CA VAL A 411 10.51 -2.64 16.05
C VAL A 411 11.52 -3.03 14.97
N ILE A 412 11.15 -3.98 14.12
CA ILE A 412 11.93 -4.43 12.97
C ILE A 412 11.06 -4.26 11.72
N GLU A 413 11.30 -3.17 10.99
CA GLU A 413 10.67 -2.88 9.68
C GLU A 413 11.67 -3.05 8.54
N TYR A 414 11.18 -3.56 7.41
CA TYR A 414 11.93 -3.60 6.17
C TYR A 414 11.54 -2.46 5.23
N ALA A 415 12.35 -2.27 4.18
CA ALA A 415 12.08 -1.22 3.20
C ALA A 415 10.81 -1.55 2.40
N ASP A 416 10.07 -0.51 2.05
CA ASP A 416 8.88 -0.57 1.20
C ASP A 416 7.70 -1.37 1.79
N GLU A 417 7.66 -1.52 3.13
CA GLU A 417 6.57 -2.21 3.84
C GLU A 417 5.40 -1.29 4.21
N GLY A 418 5.58 0.03 4.33
CA GLY A 418 4.48 0.94 4.60
C GLY A 418 4.94 2.31 5.10
N ALA A 419 3.99 3.09 5.63
CA ALA A 419 4.28 4.33 6.35
C ALA A 419 3.92 4.17 7.83
N ASP A 420 4.90 3.77 8.63
CA ASP A 420 4.68 3.24 9.97
C ASP A 420 4.74 4.31 11.06
N THR A 421 3.98 4.08 12.13
CA THR A 421 3.85 5.04 13.23
C THR A 421 4.26 4.44 14.57
N VAL A 422 5.29 5.04 15.15
CA VAL A 422 5.75 4.73 16.51
C VAL A 422 5.17 5.72 17.51
N TYR A 423 4.44 5.20 18.48
CA TYR A 423 3.93 5.93 19.64
C TYR A 423 4.78 5.67 20.88
N VAL A 424 5.28 6.71 21.53
CA VAL A 424 6.17 6.60 22.71
C VAL A 424 5.74 7.48 23.85
N SER A 425 6.12 7.13 25.08
CA SER A 425 6.01 8.02 26.26
C SER A 425 7.36 8.31 26.92
N MET A 426 8.44 8.04 26.17
CA MET A 426 9.84 8.23 26.54
C MET A 426 10.60 8.93 25.41
N SER A 427 11.83 9.37 25.69
CA SER A 427 12.71 9.83 24.61
C SER A 427 13.07 8.65 23.70
N TYR A 428 13.02 8.86 22.39
CA TYR A 428 13.12 7.78 21.41
C TYR A 428 13.81 8.25 20.13
N THR A 429 14.43 7.31 19.44
CA THR A 429 15.04 7.51 18.12
C THR A 429 14.47 6.45 17.19
N LEU A 430 13.87 6.88 16.07
CA LEU A 430 13.33 5.95 15.09
C LEU A 430 14.42 5.00 14.58
N GLY A 431 14.04 3.73 14.43
CA GLY A 431 14.84 2.75 13.69
C GLY A 431 14.82 3.03 12.19
N ASP A 432 15.50 2.20 11.40
CA ASP A 432 15.42 2.26 9.95
C ASP A 432 13.99 1.95 9.47
N ASN A 433 13.59 2.49 8.30
CA ASN A 433 12.28 2.23 7.65
C ASN A 433 11.04 2.60 8.49
N LEU A 434 11.17 3.54 9.43
CA LEU A 434 10.04 4.07 10.18
C LEU A 434 9.86 5.56 9.86
N GLU A 435 8.65 5.98 9.54
CA GLU A 435 8.38 7.32 9.00
C GLU A 435 7.84 8.27 10.07
N ASN A 436 7.00 7.78 10.99
CA ASN A 436 6.24 8.64 11.91
C ASN A 436 6.60 8.36 13.39
N LEU A 437 6.87 9.42 14.16
CA LEU A 437 7.17 9.34 15.60
C LEU A 437 6.27 10.29 16.41
N PHE A 438 5.33 9.73 17.17
CA PHE A 438 4.35 10.50 17.93
C PHE A 438 4.51 10.31 19.45
N LEU A 439 4.64 11.43 20.16
CA LEU A 439 4.72 11.42 21.61
C LEU A 439 3.32 11.33 22.26
N LEU A 440 3.18 10.38 23.18
CA LEU A 440 2.06 10.24 24.08
C LEU A 440 2.34 11.02 25.37
N GLY A 441 1.40 11.90 25.73
CA GLY A 441 1.44 12.65 27.00
C GLY A 441 2.01 14.06 26.88
N SER A 442 2.53 14.58 27.99
CA SER A 442 2.92 16.00 28.14
C SER A 442 4.29 16.22 28.80
N ALA A 443 5.10 15.16 28.90
CA ALA A 443 6.47 15.28 29.35
C ALA A 443 7.32 15.96 28.26
N GLY A 444 8.32 16.76 28.67
CA GLY A 444 9.32 17.29 27.74
C GLY A 444 10.38 16.24 27.43
N LEU A 445 10.44 15.75 26.20
CA LEU A 445 11.25 14.60 25.78
C LEU A 445 12.04 14.88 24.51
N ALA A 446 13.04 14.03 24.23
CA ALA A 446 13.80 14.07 22.99
C ALA A 446 13.22 13.06 21.99
N LEU A 447 12.82 13.54 20.81
CA LEU A 447 12.31 12.74 19.70
C LEU A 447 13.27 12.91 18.52
N THR A 448 13.85 11.82 18.05
CA THR A 448 14.81 11.83 16.94
C THR A 448 14.27 10.95 15.81
N GLY A 449 14.20 11.49 14.59
CA GLY A 449 13.93 10.71 13.40
C GLY A 449 15.15 9.93 12.92
N ASN A 450 15.15 9.53 11.65
CA ASN A 450 16.17 8.73 10.99
C ASN A 450 16.68 9.45 9.73
N VAL A 451 16.95 8.71 8.65
CA VAL A 451 17.45 9.25 7.38
C VAL A 451 16.36 9.50 6.34
N LEU A 452 15.11 9.16 6.65
CA LEU A 452 13.93 9.29 5.80
C LEU A 452 13.21 10.61 6.07
N ASP A 453 12.20 10.92 5.26
CA ASP A 453 11.34 12.08 5.47
C ASP A 453 10.38 11.80 6.64
N ASN A 454 10.73 12.22 7.86
CA ASN A 454 9.96 11.85 9.05
C ASN A 454 8.85 12.84 9.42
N LEU A 455 7.73 12.30 9.92
CA LEU A 455 6.65 13.06 10.55
C LEU A 455 6.73 12.92 12.08
N ILE A 456 7.15 13.97 12.78
CA ILE A 456 7.40 13.92 14.22
C ILE A 456 6.40 14.81 14.96
N LYS A 457 5.65 14.22 15.89
CA LYS A 457 4.68 14.95 16.71
C LYS A 457 5.12 15.01 18.17
N GLY A 458 5.46 16.21 18.63
CA GLY A 458 5.71 16.51 20.04
C GLY A 458 4.43 16.52 20.88
N GLY A 459 4.61 16.56 22.20
CA GLY A 459 3.55 16.67 23.20
C GLY A 459 3.28 18.12 23.59
N ALA A 460 2.71 18.31 24.79
CA ALA A 460 2.55 19.64 25.38
C ALA A 460 3.75 20.07 26.27
N GLY A 461 4.81 19.27 26.29
CA GLY A 461 6.03 19.49 27.07
C GLY A 461 7.01 20.43 26.34
N ASN A 462 8.17 20.70 26.96
CA ASN A 462 9.25 21.35 26.22
C ASN A 462 10.07 20.26 25.53
N ASP A 463 9.79 20.00 24.27
CA ASP A 463 10.38 18.88 23.53
C ASP A 463 11.63 19.30 22.76
N THR A 464 12.53 18.34 22.56
CA THR A 464 13.66 18.45 21.63
C THR A 464 13.40 17.53 20.47
N ILE A 465 13.10 18.08 19.30
CA ILE A 465 12.81 17.31 18.08
C ILE A 465 14.02 17.41 17.17
N SER A 466 14.53 16.28 16.73
CA SER A 466 15.58 16.20 15.71
C SER A 466 15.03 15.41 14.53
N GLY A 467 14.88 16.03 13.36
CA GLY A 467 14.37 15.34 12.17
C GLY A 467 15.37 14.28 11.70
N GLY A 468 16.58 14.72 11.38
CA GLY A 468 17.66 13.83 10.98
C GLY A 468 18.18 14.25 9.62
N ALA A 469 18.20 13.31 8.67
CA ALA A 469 18.32 13.64 7.26
C ALA A 469 16.97 13.36 6.58
N GLY A 470 16.74 13.92 5.40
CA GLY A 470 15.42 13.87 4.75
C GLY A 470 14.75 15.24 4.80
N ASN A 471 13.49 15.29 4.40
CA ASN A 471 12.62 16.47 4.50
C ASN A 471 11.63 16.26 5.65
N ASP A 472 12.01 16.68 6.85
CA ASP A 472 11.28 16.37 8.05
C ASP A 472 10.17 17.38 8.35
N VAL A 473 9.10 16.89 8.99
CA VAL A 473 7.93 17.66 9.36
C VAL A 473 7.61 17.48 10.85
N ALA A 474 7.69 18.57 11.62
CA ALA A 474 7.17 18.61 12.98
C ALA A 474 5.67 18.95 12.98
N VAL A 475 4.84 18.14 13.64
CA VAL A 475 3.37 18.30 13.66
C VAL A 475 2.89 18.96 14.95
N TYR A 476 1.99 19.93 14.79
CA TYR A 476 1.36 20.69 15.86
C TYR A 476 -0.16 20.76 15.65
N ASP A 477 -0.93 20.31 16.65
CA ASP A 477 -2.40 20.25 16.55
C ASP A 477 -3.08 21.63 16.57
N ARG A 478 -2.36 22.68 17.00
CA ARG A 478 -2.90 24.04 17.17
C ARG A 478 -2.51 24.93 15.99
N PRO A 479 -3.27 26.00 15.69
CA PRO A 479 -2.98 26.85 14.54
C PRO A 479 -1.69 27.65 14.75
N SER A 480 -1.01 27.97 13.65
CA SER A 480 0.26 28.69 13.62
C SER A 480 0.25 30.04 14.35
N SER A 481 -0.91 30.70 14.45
CA SER A 481 -1.08 31.98 15.16
C SER A 481 -0.88 31.90 16.67
N GLU A 482 -0.91 30.70 17.26
CA GLU A 482 -0.67 30.48 18.69
C GLU A 482 0.82 30.28 19.04
N TYR A 483 1.69 30.17 18.03
CA TYR A 483 3.12 29.92 18.22
C TYR A 483 3.95 31.16 17.89
N VAL A 484 4.97 31.37 18.72
CA VAL A 484 6.10 32.23 18.40
C VAL A 484 7.18 31.34 17.79
N ILE A 485 7.51 31.58 16.52
CA ILE A 485 8.51 30.82 15.77
C ILE A 485 9.79 31.65 15.66
N VAL A 486 10.91 31.09 16.10
CA VAL A 486 12.25 31.69 15.99
C VAL A 486 13.15 30.72 15.24
N VAL A 487 13.53 31.06 14.01
CA VAL A 487 14.44 30.27 13.17
C VAL A 487 15.86 30.81 13.32
N THR A 488 16.83 29.93 13.46
CA THR A 488 18.28 30.23 13.46
C THR A 488 18.99 29.35 12.45
N SER A 489 20.29 29.58 12.22
CA SER A 489 21.10 28.78 11.29
C SER A 489 21.22 27.29 11.66
N SER A 490 20.90 26.91 12.91
CA SER A 490 21.13 25.55 13.43
C SER A 490 19.91 24.91 14.08
N SER A 491 18.86 25.67 14.35
CA SER A 491 17.66 25.18 15.04
C SER A 491 16.50 26.16 14.90
N SER A 492 15.28 25.65 15.10
CA SER A 492 14.06 26.44 15.18
C SER A 492 13.42 26.25 16.56
N THR A 493 12.96 27.34 17.18
CA THR A 493 12.21 27.29 18.44
C THR A 493 10.75 27.64 18.18
N LEU A 494 9.84 26.77 18.62
CA LEU A 494 8.41 26.97 18.55
C LEU A 494 7.86 27.06 19.96
N SER A 495 7.33 28.23 20.32
CA SER A 495 6.90 28.53 21.69
C SER A 495 5.40 28.85 21.74
N SER A 496 4.64 28.12 22.55
CA SER A 496 3.27 28.49 22.92
C SER A 496 2.98 28.20 24.39
N THR A 497 1.97 28.87 24.95
CA THR A 497 1.55 28.59 26.34
C THR A 497 0.85 27.24 26.51
N ALA A 498 0.39 26.63 25.42
CA ALA A 498 -0.39 25.40 25.43
C ALA A 498 0.46 24.16 25.11
N SER A 499 1.47 24.29 24.25
CA SER A 499 2.35 23.20 23.84
C SER A 499 3.75 23.25 24.45
N GLY A 500 4.12 24.31 25.16
CA GLY A 500 5.47 24.47 25.67
C GLY A 500 6.42 25.15 24.68
N ASN A 501 7.72 25.02 24.96
CA ASN A 501 8.81 25.58 24.17
C ASN A 501 9.63 24.45 23.56
N ASP A 502 9.40 24.18 22.28
CA ASP A 502 10.10 23.12 21.57
C ASP A 502 11.30 23.65 20.81
N VAL A 503 12.35 22.83 20.76
CA VAL A 503 13.56 23.10 19.99
C VAL A 503 13.73 22.03 18.93
N LEU A 504 13.74 22.46 17.67
CA LEU A 504 13.79 21.62 16.48
C LEU A 504 15.17 21.73 15.83
N TYR A 505 15.77 20.58 15.50
CA TYR A 505 17.06 20.46 14.81
C TYR A 505 16.88 19.65 13.53
N GLY A 506 17.38 20.16 12.39
CA GLY A 506 17.24 19.46 11.09
C GLY A 506 15.79 19.09 10.79
N VAL A 507 14.88 20.05 10.95
CA VAL A 507 13.46 19.90 10.59
C VAL A 507 13.12 21.00 9.62
N GLU A 508 12.68 20.63 8.42
CA GLU A 508 12.46 21.57 7.32
C GLU A 508 11.09 22.26 7.41
N PHE A 509 10.10 21.61 8.02
CA PHE A 509 8.74 22.14 8.10
C PHE A 509 8.08 21.94 9.47
N ALA A 510 7.25 22.92 9.86
CA ALA A 510 6.23 22.75 10.89
C ALA A 510 4.85 22.68 10.23
N GLN A 511 4.12 21.59 10.46
CA GLN A 511 2.73 21.42 10.08
C GLN A 511 1.83 21.79 11.25
N PHE A 512 1.11 22.91 11.13
CA PHE A 512 0.07 23.32 12.08
C PHE A 512 -1.31 22.89 11.55
N SER A 513 -2.36 22.98 12.38
CA SER A 513 -3.72 22.65 11.94
C SER A 513 -4.31 23.61 10.89
N ASP A 514 -3.71 24.79 10.69
CA ASP A 514 -4.14 25.79 9.70
C ASP A 514 -3.24 25.84 8.46
N LYS A 515 -1.93 25.58 8.58
CA LYS A 515 -0.97 25.67 7.47
C LYS A 515 0.35 24.96 7.76
N ARG A 516 1.12 24.71 6.69
CA ARG A 516 2.54 24.31 6.76
C ARG A 516 3.44 25.54 6.69
N VAL A 517 4.50 25.57 7.50
CA VAL A 517 5.50 26.65 7.56
C VAL A 517 6.89 26.03 7.38
N ALA A 518 7.70 26.57 6.46
CA ALA A 518 9.10 26.18 6.33
C ALA A 518 9.93 26.75 7.50
N LEU A 519 10.80 25.93 8.07
CA LEU A 519 11.66 26.22 9.22
C LEU A 519 13.13 26.38 8.85
N ILE A 520 13.43 26.41 7.55
CA ILE A 520 14.72 26.79 7.01
C ILE A 520 14.61 28.16 6.35
N ASP A 521 15.46 29.09 6.77
CA ASP A 521 15.61 30.37 6.11
C ASP A 521 16.83 30.30 5.19
N THR A 522 16.61 29.96 3.92
CA THR A 522 17.63 29.98 2.87
C THR A 522 17.61 31.28 2.07
N VAL A 523 16.74 32.22 2.44
CA VAL A 523 16.48 33.41 1.65
C VAL A 523 17.40 34.50 2.16
N ALA A 524 18.46 34.79 1.40
CA ALA A 524 19.31 35.93 1.72
C ALA A 524 18.48 37.23 1.75
N PRO A 525 18.82 38.18 2.65
CA PRO A 525 18.07 39.42 2.74
C PRO A 525 18.20 40.18 1.42
N THR A 526 17.08 40.53 0.81
CA THR A 526 17.04 41.28 -0.45
C THR A 526 16.71 42.75 -0.19
N LEU A 527 17.02 43.63 -1.13
CA LEU A 527 16.65 45.04 -1.02
C LEU A 527 15.19 45.23 -1.40
N VAL A 528 14.44 45.88 -0.50
CA VAL A 528 13.03 46.25 -0.71
C VAL A 528 12.90 47.73 -1.04
N ALA A 529 13.77 48.59 -0.50
CA ALA A 529 13.75 50.00 -0.82
C ALA A 529 15.15 50.62 -0.80
N LEU A 530 15.32 51.61 -1.67
CA LEU A 530 16.54 52.39 -1.82
C LEU A 530 16.16 53.87 -1.73
N ASN A 531 16.92 54.63 -0.95
CA ASN A 531 16.84 56.09 -0.93
C ASN A 531 18.26 56.68 -0.90
N PRO A 532 18.72 57.37 -1.93
CA PRO A 532 18.02 57.63 -3.20
C PRO A 532 17.57 56.35 -3.89
N ALA A 533 16.47 56.40 -4.66
CA ALA A 533 16.03 55.23 -5.41
C ALA A 533 17.12 54.79 -6.41
N ASP A 534 17.16 53.51 -6.79
CA ASP A 534 18.14 53.05 -7.78
C ASP A 534 17.96 53.78 -9.11
N GLU A 535 19.09 54.05 -9.76
CA GLU A 535 19.26 54.85 -10.96
C GLU A 535 18.65 56.26 -10.87
N SER A 536 18.23 56.69 -9.68
CA SER A 536 17.53 57.97 -9.54
C SER A 536 18.44 59.10 -9.99
N THR A 537 17.92 59.91 -10.88
CA THR A 537 18.58 61.12 -11.33
C THR A 537 18.00 62.29 -10.53
N ARG A 538 18.71 63.42 -10.46
CA ARG A 538 18.20 64.61 -9.75
C ARG A 538 18.18 64.50 -8.24
N VAL A 539 18.98 63.57 -7.72
CA VAL A 539 19.25 63.46 -6.29
C VAL A 539 19.94 64.74 -5.80
N ALA A 540 19.46 65.26 -4.68
CA ALA A 540 20.09 66.39 -4.04
C ALA A 540 21.48 66.00 -3.54
N ILE A 541 22.44 66.89 -3.70
CA ILE A 541 23.85 66.59 -3.42
C ILE A 541 24.15 66.20 -1.95
N GLY A 542 23.27 66.51 -0.98
CA GLY A 542 23.46 66.18 0.43
C GLY A 542 22.64 64.99 0.95
N THR A 543 22.17 64.10 0.07
CA THR A 543 21.28 62.99 0.46
C THR A 543 22.05 61.80 1.05
N ASN A 544 21.59 61.28 2.20
CA ASN A 544 22.06 60.01 2.77
C ASN A 544 21.68 58.83 1.91
N VAL A 545 22.48 57.77 1.93
CA VAL A 545 22.16 56.50 1.28
C VAL A 545 21.53 55.55 2.30
N VAL A 546 20.24 55.25 2.15
CA VAL A 546 19.44 54.39 3.01
C VAL A 546 18.96 53.21 2.18
N LEU A 547 19.21 52.01 2.68
CA LEU A 547 18.80 50.75 2.09
C LEU A 547 17.90 50.02 3.08
N THR A 548 16.71 49.61 2.65
CA THR A 548 15.79 48.80 3.45
C THR A 548 15.74 47.41 2.86
N PHE A 549 15.92 46.40 3.70
CA PHE A 549 15.93 45.00 3.33
C PHE A 549 14.57 44.32 3.57
N SER A 550 14.40 43.14 2.99
CA SER A 550 13.21 42.28 3.13
C SER A 550 12.92 41.84 4.56
N GLU A 551 13.94 41.92 5.41
CA GLU A 551 13.92 41.40 6.78
C GLU A 551 14.96 42.10 7.66
N ALA A 552 14.97 41.75 8.95
CA ALA A 552 15.94 42.28 9.88
C ALA A 552 17.37 41.82 9.52
N ILE A 553 18.30 42.76 9.51
CA ILE A 553 19.69 42.51 9.13
C ILE A 553 20.64 42.77 10.31
N GLN A 554 21.85 42.24 10.20
CA GLN A 554 22.95 42.48 11.12
C GLN A 554 24.25 42.80 10.37
N ARG A 555 25.21 43.39 11.10
CA ARG A 555 26.55 43.65 10.57
C ARG A 555 27.26 42.32 10.33
N GLY A 556 27.83 42.15 9.15
CA GLY A 556 28.73 41.05 8.86
C GLY A 556 30.20 41.47 8.89
N THR A 557 31.00 40.83 8.03
CA THR A 557 32.44 41.09 7.88
C THR A 557 32.75 41.49 6.46
N GLY A 558 33.43 42.63 6.24
CA GLY A 558 33.77 43.10 4.90
C GLY A 558 33.64 44.62 4.73
N SER A 559 33.96 45.11 3.54
CA SER A 559 33.89 46.54 3.21
C SER A 559 32.63 46.90 2.42
N ILE A 560 32.10 48.10 2.68
CA ILE A 560 31.08 48.78 1.90
C ILE A 560 31.78 49.97 1.22
N VAL A 561 31.70 50.09 -0.11
CA VAL A 561 32.47 51.07 -0.87
C VAL A 561 31.54 51.96 -1.68
N LEU A 562 31.60 53.28 -1.46
CA LEU A 562 30.97 54.28 -2.31
C LEU A 562 31.97 54.72 -3.38
N LYS A 563 31.61 54.59 -4.65
CA LYS A 563 32.43 54.96 -5.81
C LYS A 563 31.68 55.92 -6.71
N THR A 564 32.39 56.66 -7.55
CA THR A 564 31.78 57.25 -8.75
C THR A 564 31.56 56.16 -9.80
N ALA A 565 30.70 56.38 -10.78
CA ALA A 565 30.49 55.45 -11.90
C ALA A 565 31.77 55.18 -12.73
N ALA A 566 32.77 56.07 -12.65
CA ALA A 566 34.09 55.86 -13.25
C ALA A 566 35.01 54.94 -12.42
N GLY A 567 34.52 54.39 -11.31
CA GLY A 567 35.24 53.45 -10.44
C GLY A 567 36.13 54.11 -9.38
N THR A 568 36.21 55.44 -9.34
CA THR A 568 36.97 56.17 -8.32
C THR A 568 36.30 56.00 -6.97
N VAL A 569 37.03 55.47 -5.98
CA VAL A 569 36.55 55.35 -4.61
C VAL A 569 36.36 56.74 -4.00
N VAL A 570 35.13 57.02 -3.58
CA VAL A 570 34.72 58.24 -2.88
C VAL A 570 34.89 58.03 -1.38
N ALA A 571 34.47 56.87 -0.87
CA ALA A 571 34.65 56.46 0.51
C ALA A 571 34.59 54.92 0.66
N THR A 572 35.32 54.39 1.64
CA THR A 572 35.25 52.97 2.04
C THR A 572 34.87 52.90 3.52
N TYR A 573 33.91 52.06 3.85
CA TYR A 573 33.40 51.84 5.20
C TYR A 573 33.61 50.38 5.60
N ASP A 574 34.17 50.13 6.78
CA ASP A 574 34.18 48.79 7.38
C ASP A 574 32.78 48.48 7.94
N ALA A 575 32.15 47.41 7.46
CA ALA A 575 30.81 47.02 7.88
C ALA A 575 30.75 46.69 9.38
N ALA A 576 31.82 46.15 9.96
CA ALA A 576 31.85 45.77 11.37
C ALA A 576 31.98 46.98 12.31
N SER A 577 32.74 48.02 11.93
CA SER A 577 33.20 49.05 12.87
C SER A 577 32.92 50.52 12.48
N SER A 578 32.53 50.83 11.24
CA SER A 578 32.39 52.21 10.79
C SER A 578 31.24 52.96 11.50
N ALA A 579 31.51 54.19 11.94
CA ALA A 579 30.53 55.10 12.56
C ALA A 579 29.57 55.77 11.55
N ASN A 580 29.92 55.75 10.26
CA ASN A 580 29.10 56.31 9.18
C ASN A 580 28.10 55.29 8.60
N VAL A 581 28.09 54.08 9.17
CA VAL A 581 27.17 52.99 8.84
C VAL A 581 26.35 52.70 10.10
N SER A 582 25.03 52.62 9.98
CA SER A 582 24.16 52.21 11.08
C SER A 582 23.08 51.26 10.58
N ILE A 583 22.68 50.32 11.46
CA ILE A 583 21.59 49.36 11.20
C ILE A 583 20.54 49.54 12.28
N SER A 584 19.28 49.59 11.88
CA SER A 584 18.11 49.56 12.77
C SER A 584 17.04 48.67 12.15
N GLY A 585 16.85 47.47 12.73
CA GLY A 585 15.94 46.46 12.16
C GLY A 585 16.40 46.03 10.77
N SER A 586 15.55 46.26 9.76
CA SER A 586 15.84 45.95 8.35
C SER A 586 16.52 47.10 7.58
N THR A 587 16.81 48.23 8.22
CA THR A 587 17.30 49.43 7.52
C THR A 587 18.78 49.67 7.79
N LEU A 588 19.55 49.76 6.72
CA LEU A 588 20.95 50.19 6.67
C LEU A 588 21.01 51.66 6.23
N THR A 589 21.73 52.50 6.98
CA THR A 589 22.01 53.89 6.59
C THR A 589 23.51 54.11 6.45
N ILE A 590 23.92 54.67 5.32
CA ILE A 590 25.27 55.11 4.99
C ILE A 590 25.22 56.64 4.84
N ASN A 591 25.99 57.34 5.67
CA ASN A 591 26.07 58.80 5.65
C ASN A 591 27.44 59.27 5.11
N PRO A 592 27.52 59.75 3.85
CA PRO A 592 28.76 60.31 3.32
C PRO A 592 29.20 61.54 4.11
N SER A 593 30.51 61.66 4.38
CA SER A 593 31.05 62.75 5.22
C SER A 593 31.07 64.14 4.56
N ALA A 594 30.66 64.25 3.28
CA ALA A 594 30.59 65.50 2.51
C ALA A 594 29.53 65.40 1.39
N ASP A 595 29.01 66.55 0.94
CA ASP A 595 28.07 66.62 -0.20
C ASP A 595 28.68 66.06 -1.49
N LEU A 596 27.85 65.39 -2.27
CA LEU A 596 28.15 64.79 -3.56
C LEU A 596 28.21 65.87 -4.68
N SER A 597 28.86 65.59 -5.80
CA SER A 597 29.00 66.54 -6.92
C SER A 597 27.79 66.49 -7.85
N TYR A 598 27.37 67.60 -8.49
CA TYR A 598 26.26 67.65 -9.47
C TYR A 598 26.53 66.81 -10.72
N SER A 599 25.47 66.33 -11.38
CA SER A 599 25.53 65.51 -12.61
C SER A 599 26.52 64.34 -12.51
N THR A 600 26.74 63.83 -11.30
CA THR A 600 27.73 62.79 -11.02
C THR A 600 27.00 61.55 -10.55
N SER A 601 27.27 60.44 -11.23
CA SER A 601 26.72 59.13 -10.89
C SER A 601 27.62 58.46 -9.86
N TYR A 602 27.00 57.92 -8.81
CA TYR A 602 27.63 57.19 -7.71
C TYR A 602 27.11 55.77 -7.67
N LYS A 603 27.94 54.85 -7.17
CA LYS A 603 27.65 53.42 -7.01
C LYS A 603 28.06 52.97 -5.61
N VAL A 604 27.28 52.08 -5.00
CA VAL A 604 27.63 51.43 -3.72
C VAL A 604 27.90 49.96 -3.96
N GLU A 605 29.04 49.49 -3.50
CA GLU A 605 29.44 48.08 -3.58
C GLU A 605 29.58 47.46 -2.19
N PHE A 606 29.11 46.23 -2.07
CA PHE A 606 29.15 45.43 -0.85
C PHE A 606 30.09 44.25 -1.07
N ALA A 607 31.07 44.07 -0.19
CA ALA A 607 31.79 42.80 -0.14
C ALA A 607 30.83 41.68 0.32
N SER A 608 30.98 40.48 -0.22
CA SER A 608 30.18 39.33 0.22
C SER A 608 30.31 39.12 1.73
N GLY A 609 29.17 38.93 2.40
CA GLY A 609 29.10 38.76 3.85
C GLY A 609 29.25 40.05 4.66
N SER A 610 29.30 41.24 4.04
CA SER A 610 29.32 42.53 4.74
C SER A 610 28.01 42.85 5.45
N ILE A 611 26.88 42.36 4.93
CA ILE A 611 25.56 42.40 5.54
C ILE A 611 25.00 40.98 5.51
N LYS A 612 24.35 40.57 6.60
CA LYS A 612 23.67 39.26 6.73
C LYS A 612 22.29 39.47 7.35
N ASP A 613 21.38 38.53 7.13
CA ASP A 613 20.19 38.44 7.97
C ASP A 613 20.56 37.87 9.36
N LEU A 614 19.56 37.66 10.21
CA LEU A 614 19.75 37.03 11.52
C LEU A 614 20.00 35.51 11.43
N ALA A 615 19.56 34.85 10.36
CA ALA A 615 19.80 33.44 10.07
C ALA A 615 21.21 33.14 9.51
N GLY A 616 21.99 34.18 9.20
CA GLY A 616 23.36 34.10 8.70
C GLY A 616 23.50 34.08 7.18
N ASN A 617 22.42 34.13 6.40
CA ASN A 617 22.52 34.20 4.95
C ASN A 617 23.12 35.56 4.58
N SER A 618 24.13 35.51 3.71
CA SER A 618 24.85 36.72 3.32
C SER A 618 24.09 37.41 2.21
N TYR A 619 23.89 38.72 2.37
CA TYR A 619 23.45 39.54 1.26
C TYR A 619 24.46 39.39 0.12
N SER A 620 24.00 38.90 -1.03
CA SER A 620 24.83 38.66 -2.20
C SER A 620 25.37 39.95 -2.85
N GLY A 621 24.93 41.12 -2.37
CA GLY A 621 25.26 42.43 -2.91
C GLY A 621 24.34 42.82 -4.07
N THR A 622 24.18 44.12 -4.35
CA THR A 622 23.79 44.56 -5.70
C THR A 622 25.05 44.82 -6.50
N ALA A 623 25.11 44.29 -7.72
CA ALA A 623 26.15 44.73 -8.64
C ALA A 623 25.93 46.17 -9.12
N ASP A 624 24.72 46.75 -9.02
CA ASP A 624 24.36 47.92 -9.84
C ASP A 624 23.67 49.09 -9.13
N TYR A 625 23.47 49.07 -7.80
CA TYR A 625 22.83 50.21 -7.11
C TYR A 625 23.63 51.50 -7.35
N ASN A 626 23.01 52.40 -8.09
CA ASN A 626 23.59 53.66 -8.49
C ASN A 626 22.57 54.79 -8.39
N PHE A 627 23.05 56.03 -8.33
CA PHE A 627 22.19 57.20 -8.43
C PHE A 627 23.01 58.37 -8.95
N THR A 628 22.34 59.31 -9.60
CA THR A 628 22.95 60.49 -10.22
C THR A 628 22.38 61.75 -9.59
N THR A 629 23.26 62.57 -9.06
CA THR A 629 22.90 63.89 -8.55
C THR A 629 22.38 64.80 -9.67
N ALA A 630 21.62 65.83 -9.33
CA ALA A 630 20.91 66.63 -10.33
C ALA A 630 21.74 67.25 -11.45
N ALA A 631 21.17 67.15 -12.65
CA ALA A 631 21.56 67.89 -13.82
C ALA A 631 20.89 69.29 -13.83
N PRO A 632 21.49 70.27 -14.52
CA PRO A 632 20.80 71.50 -14.90
C PRO A 632 19.57 71.22 -15.83
N PRO A 633 18.57 72.12 -16.00
CA PRO A 633 17.30 71.86 -16.75
C PRO A 633 17.40 71.70 -18.31
N ASP A 634 16.40 71.04 -18.95
CA ASP A 634 16.41 70.42 -20.33
C ASP A 634 15.33 70.93 -21.35
N LEU A 635 15.60 70.88 -22.67
CA LEU A 635 14.81 71.40 -23.82
C LEU A 635 14.78 70.49 -25.09
N ILE A 636 15.29 69.26 -25.04
CA ILE A 636 15.44 68.36 -26.21
C ILE A 636 14.19 67.46 -26.37
N ALA A 637 13.92 66.97 -27.59
CA ALA A 637 12.77 66.10 -27.88
C ALA A 637 13.17 64.63 -28.08
N PRO A 638 12.29 63.67 -27.72
CA PRO A 638 12.65 62.26 -27.70
C PRO A 638 12.79 61.71 -29.12
N ALA A 639 13.86 60.96 -29.36
CA ALA A 639 14.12 60.20 -30.56
C ALA A 639 14.20 58.70 -30.23
N ALA A 640 13.62 57.81 -31.04
CA ALA A 640 13.80 56.37 -30.84
C ALA A 640 15.29 56.01 -31.04
N ILE A 641 15.91 55.40 -30.02
CA ILE A 641 17.30 54.95 -30.03
C ILE A 641 17.37 53.49 -30.42
N THR A 642 16.56 52.64 -29.80
CA THR A 642 16.57 51.19 -30.05
C THR A 642 15.17 50.64 -30.17
N PHE A 643 15.08 49.53 -30.91
CA PHE A 643 13.91 48.68 -31.00
C PHE A 643 14.30 47.29 -30.49
N SER A 644 13.38 46.59 -29.85
CA SER A 644 13.48 45.18 -29.48
C SER A 644 12.14 44.51 -29.76
N PRO A 645 12.01 43.63 -30.76
CA PRO A 645 13.09 43.16 -31.64
C PRO A 645 13.85 44.29 -32.33
N ALA A 646 15.14 44.12 -32.56
CA ALA A 646 15.91 45.12 -33.29
C ALA A 646 15.28 45.38 -34.67
N ASP A 647 15.50 46.57 -35.21
CA ASP A 647 15.04 46.88 -36.56
C ASP A 647 15.67 45.90 -37.57
N ALA A 648 14.85 45.37 -38.47
CA ALA A 648 15.15 44.24 -39.35
C ALA A 648 15.60 42.94 -38.65
N ALA A 649 15.30 42.74 -37.35
CA ALA A 649 15.65 41.51 -36.65
C ALA A 649 14.92 40.30 -37.26
N THR A 650 15.59 39.15 -37.27
CA THR A 650 15.01 37.86 -37.65
C THR A 650 15.15 36.90 -36.47
N GLY A 651 14.26 35.91 -36.32
CA GLY A 651 14.40 34.93 -35.23
C GLY A 651 13.64 35.30 -33.96
N VAL A 652 12.69 36.22 -34.03
CA VAL A 652 11.93 36.70 -32.86
C VAL A 652 10.90 35.66 -32.40
N THR A 653 10.83 35.32 -31.12
CA THR A 653 9.81 34.37 -30.66
C THR A 653 8.41 34.91 -30.92
N VAL A 654 7.45 34.04 -31.22
CA VAL A 654 6.09 34.43 -31.60
C VAL A 654 5.34 35.15 -30.47
N GLU A 655 5.73 34.95 -29.22
CA GLU A 655 5.17 35.59 -28.03
C GLU A 655 5.84 36.95 -27.70
N SER A 656 6.84 37.37 -28.48
CA SER A 656 7.64 38.57 -28.18
C SER A 656 6.82 39.85 -28.24
N ASN A 657 6.97 40.68 -27.20
CA ASN A 657 6.53 42.06 -27.20
C ASN A 657 7.45 42.94 -28.05
N VAL A 658 6.91 44.05 -28.57
CA VAL A 658 7.70 45.11 -29.23
C VAL A 658 8.04 46.19 -28.22
N VAL A 659 9.31 46.46 -28.02
CA VAL A 659 9.86 47.43 -27.07
C VAL A 659 10.66 48.47 -27.83
N VAL A 660 10.42 49.76 -27.57
CA VAL A 660 11.13 50.88 -28.19
C VAL A 660 11.68 51.77 -27.10
N THR A 661 13.00 51.98 -27.09
CA THR A 661 13.65 52.90 -26.15
C THR A 661 13.97 54.21 -26.85
N PHE A 662 13.62 55.32 -26.21
CA PHE A 662 13.82 56.68 -26.70
C PHE A 662 15.02 57.36 -26.03
N SER A 663 15.42 58.51 -26.57
CA SER A 663 16.62 59.26 -26.17
C SER A 663 16.53 59.97 -24.84
N GLU A 664 15.34 59.97 -24.25
CA GLU A 664 15.03 60.57 -22.97
C GLU A 664 13.72 59.94 -22.46
N PRO A 665 13.37 60.12 -21.17
CA PRO A 665 12.10 59.66 -20.63
C PRO A 665 10.92 60.11 -21.49
N ILE A 666 9.89 59.28 -21.59
CA ILE A 666 8.72 59.53 -22.42
C ILE A 666 7.41 59.43 -21.63
N GLN A 667 6.35 59.92 -22.23
CA GLN A 667 4.96 59.80 -21.80
C GLN A 667 4.05 59.57 -23.01
N ARG A 668 2.84 59.06 -22.74
CA ARG A 668 1.84 58.80 -23.78
C ARG A 668 1.41 60.10 -24.46
N GLY A 669 1.36 60.07 -25.78
CA GLY A 669 0.84 61.14 -26.63
C GLY A 669 -0.58 60.85 -27.14
N THR A 670 -0.87 61.26 -28.37
CA THR A 670 -2.17 61.07 -29.03
C THR A 670 -1.99 60.55 -30.45
N GLY A 671 -2.82 59.61 -30.90
CA GLY A 671 -2.73 59.01 -32.24
C GLY A 671 -2.80 57.48 -32.21
N SER A 672 -2.43 56.85 -33.33
CA SER A 672 -2.44 55.39 -33.49
C SER A 672 -1.04 54.84 -33.77
N ILE A 673 -0.73 53.69 -33.16
CA ILE A 673 0.42 52.84 -33.48
C ILE A 673 -0.14 51.59 -34.15
N ILE A 674 0.43 51.17 -35.29
CA ILE A 674 -0.14 50.08 -36.10
C ILE A 674 0.90 48.98 -36.32
N LEU A 675 0.56 47.74 -35.99
CA LEU A 675 1.33 46.55 -36.32
C LEU A 675 0.78 45.94 -37.62
N LYS A 676 1.64 45.73 -38.60
CA LYS A 676 1.31 45.15 -39.91
C LYS A 676 2.22 43.98 -40.22
N THR A 677 1.79 43.08 -41.10
CA THR A 677 2.71 42.16 -41.77
C THR A 677 3.54 42.93 -42.81
N ALA A 678 4.68 42.37 -43.23
CA ALA A 678 5.53 42.91 -44.29
C ALA A 678 4.80 43.03 -45.65
N ALA A 679 3.72 42.24 -45.84
CA ALA A 679 2.82 42.35 -46.98
C ALA A 679 1.80 43.52 -46.87
N GLY A 680 1.83 44.27 -45.75
CA GLY A 680 1.02 45.46 -45.51
C GLY A 680 -0.35 45.19 -44.88
N VAL A 681 -0.64 43.96 -44.44
CA VAL A 681 -1.91 43.61 -43.77
C VAL A 681 -1.84 44.07 -42.32
N THR A 682 -2.81 44.86 -41.86
CA THR A 682 -2.91 45.26 -40.45
C THR A 682 -3.22 44.04 -39.59
N VAL A 683 -2.36 43.80 -38.60
CA VAL A 683 -2.50 42.73 -37.60
C VAL A 683 -3.27 43.28 -36.40
N GLU A 684 -2.83 44.43 -35.88
CA GLU A 684 -3.48 45.10 -34.76
C GLU A 684 -3.24 46.63 -34.82
N THR A 685 -4.14 47.41 -34.21
CA THR A 685 -4.03 48.88 -34.10
C THR A 685 -4.21 49.31 -32.65
N TYR A 686 -3.25 50.07 -32.12
CA TYR A 686 -3.23 50.54 -30.74
C TYR A 686 -3.49 52.05 -30.67
N ASN A 687 -4.43 52.47 -29.83
CA ASN A 687 -4.60 53.88 -29.50
C ASN A 687 -3.53 54.31 -28.48
N ALA A 688 -2.68 55.27 -28.83
CA ALA A 688 -1.55 55.69 -28.02
C ALA A 688 -1.94 56.25 -26.63
N ALA A 689 -3.16 56.79 -26.49
CA ALA A 689 -3.64 57.31 -25.22
C ALA A 689 -4.26 56.19 -24.35
N THR A 690 -5.06 55.31 -24.95
CA THR A 690 -6.00 54.45 -24.19
C THR A 690 -5.76 52.95 -24.30
N SER A 691 -4.89 52.46 -25.18
CA SER A 691 -4.66 51.02 -25.34
C SER A 691 -4.10 50.41 -24.04
N ALA A 692 -4.67 49.28 -23.63
CA ALA A 692 -4.17 48.46 -22.52
C ALA A 692 -2.91 47.66 -22.91
N ASN A 693 -2.77 47.37 -24.21
CA ASN A 693 -1.65 46.64 -24.81
C ASN A 693 -0.39 47.50 -25.02
N LEU A 694 -0.32 48.68 -24.39
CA LEU A 694 0.84 49.56 -24.40
C LEU A 694 1.27 49.82 -22.95
N SER A 695 2.56 49.86 -22.65
CA SER A 695 3.07 50.30 -21.35
C SER A 695 4.31 51.18 -21.54
N ILE A 696 4.48 52.18 -20.67
CA ILE A 696 5.65 53.05 -20.69
C ILE A 696 6.37 52.93 -19.36
N SER A 697 7.68 52.71 -19.41
CA SER A 697 8.58 52.76 -18.26
C SER A 697 9.80 53.61 -18.61
N GLY A 698 9.92 54.79 -18.00
CA GLY A 698 11.00 55.73 -18.29
C GLY A 698 11.00 56.17 -19.75
N SER A 699 12.10 55.90 -20.47
CA SER A 699 12.26 56.19 -21.90
C SER A 699 11.75 55.07 -22.81
N THR A 700 11.16 54.01 -22.25
CA THR A 700 10.82 52.79 -22.99
C THR A 700 9.32 52.62 -23.13
N LEU A 701 8.87 52.33 -24.35
CA LEU A 701 7.51 51.92 -24.68
C LEU A 701 7.50 50.42 -25.00
N THR A 702 6.63 49.66 -24.35
CA THR A 702 6.34 48.26 -24.69
C THR A 702 4.95 48.14 -25.31
N ILE A 703 4.84 47.32 -26.36
CA ILE A 703 3.64 46.99 -27.11
C ILE A 703 3.46 45.47 -27.03
N SER A 704 2.31 45.03 -26.53
CA SER A 704 1.99 43.60 -26.35
C SER A 704 0.87 43.18 -27.30
N PRO A 705 1.17 42.43 -28.37
CA PRO A 705 0.14 41.89 -29.26
C PRO A 705 -0.91 41.07 -28.51
N GLY A 706 -2.18 41.17 -28.91
CA GLY A 706 -3.28 40.47 -28.23
C GLY A 706 -3.34 38.95 -28.47
N ALA A 707 -2.56 38.45 -29.42
CA ALA A 707 -2.37 37.03 -29.74
C ALA A 707 -0.95 36.81 -30.26
N ASP A 708 -0.45 35.58 -30.18
CA ASP A 708 0.88 35.23 -30.67
C ASP A 708 1.04 35.58 -32.15
N LEU A 709 2.22 36.07 -32.48
CA LEU A 709 2.61 36.35 -33.85
C LEU A 709 2.75 35.03 -34.62
N SER A 710 2.59 35.07 -35.94
CA SER A 710 2.76 33.91 -36.79
C SER A 710 4.25 33.61 -36.98
N TYR A 711 4.64 32.34 -37.00
CA TYR A 711 6.03 31.92 -37.27
C TYR A 711 6.50 32.37 -38.67
N GLY A 712 7.80 32.61 -38.80
CA GLY A 712 8.47 32.99 -40.05
C GLY A 712 7.92 34.23 -40.76
N THR A 713 7.16 35.07 -40.06
CA THR A 713 6.42 36.19 -40.64
C THR A 713 7.14 37.50 -40.37
N GLY A 714 7.34 38.29 -41.42
CA GLY A 714 7.82 39.67 -41.30
C GLY A 714 6.71 40.59 -40.81
N TYR A 715 7.01 41.44 -39.84
CA TYR A 715 6.15 42.43 -39.23
C TYR A 715 6.77 43.82 -39.31
N LYS A 716 5.92 44.84 -39.32
CA LYS A 716 6.28 46.25 -39.40
C LYS A 716 5.42 47.03 -38.42
N VAL A 717 6.04 47.96 -37.68
CA VAL A 717 5.32 48.84 -36.74
C VAL A 717 5.43 50.29 -37.18
N GLU A 718 4.29 50.95 -37.26
CA GLU A 718 4.18 52.36 -37.65
C GLU A 718 3.79 53.23 -36.46
N PHE A 719 4.58 54.28 -36.22
CA PHE A 719 4.36 55.32 -35.22
C PHE A 719 4.02 56.64 -35.91
N ALA A 720 2.82 57.16 -35.70
CA ALA A 720 2.48 58.52 -36.13
C ALA A 720 3.19 59.58 -35.26
N ALA A 721 3.45 60.76 -35.82
CA ALA A 721 4.04 61.87 -35.06
C ALA A 721 3.15 62.26 -33.87
N GLY A 722 3.76 62.45 -32.69
CA GLY A 722 3.05 62.84 -31.48
C GLY A 722 2.32 61.72 -30.73
N THR A 723 2.48 60.45 -31.13
CA THR A 723 2.03 59.29 -30.33
C THR A 723 2.81 59.13 -29.03
N ILE A 724 4.04 59.68 -28.97
CA ILE A 724 4.96 59.68 -27.83
C ILE A 724 5.54 61.09 -27.63
N LYS A 725 5.75 61.51 -26.38
CA LYS A 725 6.33 62.81 -25.97
C LYS A 725 7.29 62.63 -24.80
N ASP A 726 8.14 63.59 -24.48
CA ASP A 726 8.90 63.62 -23.22
C ASP A 726 8.09 64.27 -22.07
N PRO A 727 8.54 64.17 -20.79
CA PRO A 727 7.93 64.86 -19.65
C PRO A 727 7.94 66.39 -19.71
N ALA A 728 8.85 67.00 -20.48
CA ALA A 728 8.90 68.43 -20.74
C ALA A 728 7.91 68.88 -21.84
N GLY A 729 7.28 67.93 -22.54
CA GLY A 729 6.23 68.12 -23.53
C GLY A 729 6.67 68.09 -25.00
N ASN A 730 7.95 67.85 -25.32
CA ASN A 730 8.38 67.80 -26.73
C ASN A 730 7.99 66.45 -27.36
N SER A 731 7.60 66.46 -28.65
CA SER A 731 6.94 65.31 -29.30
C SER A 731 7.87 64.52 -30.21
N TYR A 732 7.81 63.20 -30.14
CA TYR A 732 8.50 62.32 -31.08
C TYR A 732 7.94 62.48 -32.50
N ALA A 733 8.84 62.55 -33.48
CA ALA A 733 8.50 62.77 -34.88
C ALA A 733 7.79 61.59 -35.56
N GLY A 734 7.77 60.40 -34.94
CA GLY A 734 7.20 59.18 -35.52
C GLY A 734 8.18 58.42 -36.42
N THR A 735 7.82 57.20 -36.80
CA THR A 735 8.59 56.38 -37.75
C THR A 735 7.67 55.39 -38.47
N THR A 736 8.01 55.05 -39.72
CA THR A 736 7.34 53.99 -40.49
C THR A 736 8.36 53.02 -41.09
N SER A 737 9.57 52.94 -40.54
CA SER A 737 10.62 52.05 -41.08
C SER A 737 10.83 50.80 -40.23
N TYR A 738 10.34 50.76 -38.99
CA TYR A 738 10.67 49.69 -38.06
C TYR A 738 10.00 48.36 -38.45
N ASP A 739 10.81 47.34 -38.71
CA ASP A 739 10.38 45.98 -39.02
C ASP A 739 11.17 44.90 -38.27
N PHE A 740 10.62 43.69 -38.22
CA PHE A 740 11.26 42.48 -37.70
C PHE A 740 10.58 41.23 -38.26
N ALA A 741 11.15 40.05 -38.05
CA ALA A 741 10.58 38.78 -38.47
C ALA A 741 10.69 37.75 -37.35
N THR A 742 9.61 37.00 -37.13
CA THR A 742 9.56 35.92 -36.15
C THR A 742 10.45 34.74 -36.52
N ILE A 743 10.78 33.93 -35.52
CA ILE A 743 11.57 32.72 -35.66
C ILE A 743 10.89 31.78 -36.65
N ALA A 744 11.72 31.12 -37.45
CA ALA A 744 11.25 30.07 -38.33
C ALA A 744 10.79 28.90 -37.46
N GLY A 745 9.62 28.36 -37.78
CA GLY A 745 8.96 27.31 -37.03
C GLY A 745 7.58 27.06 -37.63
N LEU A 746 6.94 26.01 -37.19
CA LEU A 746 5.67 25.52 -37.68
C LEU A 746 4.79 25.20 -36.47
N LYS A 747 3.54 25.66 -36.54
CA LYS A 747 2.47 25.11 -35.72
C LYS A 747 1.70 24.12 -36.57
N ILE A 748 1.89 22.84 -36.29
CA ILE A 748 1.29 21.74 -37.03
C ILE A 748 0.24 21.11 -36.14
N ILE A 749 -0.99 21.02 -36.66
CA ILE A 749 -2.10 20.36 -35.98
C ILE A 749 -2.56 19.23 -36.90
N GLY A 750 -2.48 18.00 -36.40
CA GLY A 750 -2.95 16.79 -37.04
C GLY A 750 -4.46 16.73 -37.17
N THR A 751 -4.90 15.62 -37.74
CA THR A 751 -6.29 15.22 -37.87
C THR A 751 -6.67 14.30 -36.70
N GLN A 752 -7.88 13.72 -36.69
CA GLN A 752 -8.25 12.70 -35.68
C GLN A 752 -7.90 11.27 -36.14
N ALA A 753 -7.01 11.14 -37.13
CA ALA A 753 -6.56 9.85 -37.65
C ALA A 753 -5.03 9.80 -37.57
N ALA A 754 -4.47 8.59 -37.61
CA ALA A 754 -3.01 8.38 -37.58
C ALA A 754 -2.29 9.22 -38.65
N ASP A 755 -1.45 10.13 -38.19
CA ASP A 755 -0.71 11.11 -38.97
C ASP A 755 0.80 10.90 -38.87
N THR A 756 1.53 11.42 -39.85
CA THR A 756 2.99 11.55 -39.77
C THR A 756 3.32 13.02 -39.92
N LEU A 757 3.63 13.65 -38.79
CA LEU A 757 3.82 15.08 -38.67
C LEU A 757 5.30 15.37 -38.46
N SER A 758 5.87 16.16 -39.36
CA SER A 758 7.26 16.58 -39.29
C SER A 758 7.33 18.10 -39.26
N GLY A 759 8.03 18.60 -38.26
CA GLY A 759 8.51 19.96 -38.16
C GLY A 759 9.56 20.29 -39.22
N GLY A 760 10.12 21.48 -39.11
CA GLY A 760 11.28 21.99 -39.82
C GLY A 760 12.51 22.10 -38.93
N ALA A 761 13.50 22.88 -39.35
CA ALA A 761 14.74 23.07 -38.57
C ALA A 761 14.64 24.18 -37.51
N GLY A 762 13.43 24.56 -37.12
CA GLY A 762 13.15 25.68 -36.22
C GLY A 762 12.15 25.27 -35.14
N VAL A 763 11.88 26.13 -34.17
CA VAL A 763 11.05 25.81 -32.99
C VAL A 763 9.62 25.51 -33.43
N ASP A 764 9.21 24.26 -33.31
CA ASP A 764 7.94 23.75 -33.79
C ASP A 764 7.00 23.34 -32.65
N GLN A 765 5.70 23.48 -32.90
CA GLN A 765 4.63 22.95 -32.06
C GLN A 765 3.82 21.96 -32.88
N ILE A 766 3.87 20.69 -32.51
CA ILE A 766 3.23 19.61 -33.26
C ILE A 766 2.22 18.92 -32.34
N PHE A 767 0.95 18.94 -32.74
CA PHE A 767 -0.16 18.32 -32.02
C PHE A 767 -0.77 17.21 -32.89
N GLY A 768 -0.67 15.95 -32.45
CA GLY A 768 -1.20 14.77 -33.14
C GLY A 768 -2.72 14.71 -33.12
N GLN A 769 -3.31 14.97 -31.95
CA GLN A 769 -4.75 14.93 -31.63
C GLN A 769 -5.26 13.52 -31.29
N SER A 770 -5.65 12.71 -32.26
CA SER A 770 -6.16 11.36 -32.01
C SER A 770 -5.72 10.42 -33.11
N GLY A 771 -5.45 9.16 -32.78
CA GLY A 771 -4.82 8.21 -33.70
C GLY A 771 -3.40 7.89 -33.25
N ASP A 772 -2.77 6.89 -33.88
CA ASP A 772 -1.39 6.51 -33.58
C ASP A 772 -0.44 7.33 -34.46
N ASP A 773 0.05 8.43 -33.93
CA ASP A 773 0.77 9.46 -34.68
C ASP A 773 2.29 9.27 -34.63
N VAL A 774 2.98 9.73 -35.67
CA VAL A 774 4.45 9.82 -35.71
C VAL A 774 4.85 11.28 -35.81
N LEU A 775 5.44 11.81 -34.74
CA LEU A 775 5.83 13.21 -34.60
C LEU A 775 7.36 13.34 -34.68
N SER A 776 7.87 14.32 -35.42
CA SER A 776 9.29 14.64 -35.46
C SER A 776 9.49 16.14 -35.48
N GLY A 777 10.08 16.71 -34.42
CA GLY A 777 10.41 18.13 -34.34
C GLY A 777 11.55 18.52 -35.28
N LEU A 778 12.52 17.61 -35.45
CA LEU A 778 13.79 17.82 -36.15
C LEU A 778 14.73 18.74 -35.38
N GLY A 779 14.86 20.01 -35.73
CA GLY A 779 15.93 20.87 -35.18
C GLY A 779 15.37 22.00 -34.35
N ALA A 780 16.12 22.42 -33.32
CA ALA A 780 15.72 23.38 -32.28
C ALA A 780 14.97 22.69 -31.13
N GLU A 781 14.31 23.46 -30.26
CA GLU A 781 13.60 22.94 -29.08
C GLU A 781 12.12 22.86 -29.42
N ASP A 782 11.59 21.65 -29.54
CA ASP A 782 10.25 21.43 -30.06
C ASP A 782 9.27 20.96 -28.97
N HIS A 783 7.99 21.23 -29.21
CA HIS A 783 6.90 20.73 -28.37
C HIS A 783 6.05 19.72 -29.15
N LEU A 784 6.10 18.46 -28.74
CA LEU A 784 5.41 17.35 -29.37
C LEU A 784 4.34 16.81 -28.42
N ASP A 785 3.08 16.92 -28.83
CA ASP A 785 1.92 16.39 -28.10
C ASP A 785 1.23 15.35 -28.99
N GLY A 786 1.29 14.08 -28.61
CA GLY A 786 0.66 12.99 -29.38
C GLY A 786 -0.87 13.06 -29.32
N GLY A 787 -1.41 13.31 -28.13
CA GLY A 787 -2.84 13.33 -27.89
C GLY A 787 -3.35 11.96 -27.47
N ALA A 788 -4.33 11.40 -28.19
CA ALA A 788 -4.95 10.12 -27.84
C ALA A 788 -4.59 9.03 -28.85
N GLY A 789 -3.85 8.01 -28.42
CA GLY A 789 -3.42 6.91 -29.29
C GLY A 789 -2.16 6.26 -28.72
N THR A 790 -1.48 5.46 -29.53
CA THR A 790 -0.08 5.05 -29.28
C THR A 790 0.84 5.88 -30.16
N ASP A 791 1.41 6.93 -29.59
CA ASP A 791 2.12 7.95 -30.33
C ASP A 791 3.64 7.77 -30.28
N THR A 792 4.31 8.11 -31.39
CA THR A 792 5.75 7.93 -31.57
C THR A 792 6.47 9.24 -31.86
N ALA A 793 7.36 9.66 -30.96
CA ALA A 793 8.34 10.71 -31.25
C ALA A 793 9.58 10.13 -31.97
N ALA A 794 9.92 10.68 -33.14
CA ALA A 794 10.98 10.17 -34.00
C ALA A 794 12.19 11.12 -34.08
N TYR A 795 13.37 10.57 -33.81
CA TYR A 795 14.67 11.25 -33.76
C TYR A 795 15.63 10.68 -34.82
N LEU A 796 16.49 11.53 -35.38
CA LEU A 796 17.40 11.15 -36.47
C LEU A 796 18.76 10.62 -36.02
N GLY A 797 19.05 10.59 -34.72
CA GLY A 797 20.31 10.11 -34.13
C GLY A 797 20.21 8.71 -33.52
N GLN A 798 21.30 8.28 -32.87
CA GLN A 798 21.36 7.03 -32.11
C GLN A 798 20.96 7.28 -30.65
N ARG A 799 20.36 6.29 -29.95
CA ARG A 799 19.83 6.48 -28.58
C ARG A 799 20.87 7.00 -27.59
N ASP A 800 22.13 6.62 -27.71
CA ASP A 800 23.22 7.06 -26.82
C ASP A 800 23.60 8.55 -26.97
N GLN A 801 23.08 9.22 -28.00
CA GLN A 801 23.25 10.66 -28.24
C GLN A 801 22.19 11.51 -27.52
N TYR A 802 21.22 10.87 -26.86
CA TYR A 802 20.12 11.55 -26.20
C TYR A 802 20.04 11.16 -24.72
N SER A 803 19.73 12.14 -23.88
CA SER A 803 19.31 11.89 -22.49
C SER A 803 17.79 11.92 -22.42
N LEU A 804 17.21 11.03 -21.60
CA LEU A 804 15.77 10.95 -21.35
C LEU A 804 15.51 11.15 -19.86
N GLY A 805 14.48 11.92 -19.52
CA GLY A 805 13.99 12.04 -18.14
C GLY A 805 12.49 12.33 -18.10
N ALA A 806 11.80 11.74 -17.13
CA ALA A 806 10.41 12.04 -16.84
C ALA A 806 10.27 13.43 -16.21
N ILE A 807 9.23 14.17 -16.59
CA ILE A 807 8.92 15.51 -16.09
C ILE A 807 7.42 15.64 -15.78
N LEU A 808 7.08 16.59 -14.91
CA LEU A 808 5.70 17.01 -14.67
C LEU A 808 5.47 18.36 -15.35
N THR A 809 4.72 18.38 -16.45
CA THR A 809 4.37 19.60 -17.18
C THR A 809 2.87 19.83 -17.09
N GLY A 810 2.45 20.92 -16.47
CA GLY A 810 1.04 21.32 -16.41
C GLY A 810 0.10 20.35 -15.68
N GLY A 811 0.63 19.44 -14.85
CA GLY A 811 -0.15 18.44 -14.11
C GLY A 811 -0.36 17.12 -14.83
N SER A 812 0.27 16.90 -16.00
CA SER A 812 0.34 15.61 -16.69
C SER A 812 1.80 15.12 -16.74
N ALA A 813 2.00 13.81 -16.60
CA ALA A 813 3.31 13.19 -16.75
C ALA A 813 3.77 13.30 -18.22
N GLY A 814 5.01 13.72 -18.44
CA GLY A 814 5.63 13.86 -19.76
C GLY A 814 7.10 13.49 -19.73
N PHE A 815 7.78 13.64 -20.86
CA PHE A 815 9.21 13.34 -20.99
C PHE A 815 9.97 14.50 -21.64
N GLN A 816 11.23 14.65 -21.24
CA GLN A 816 12.19 15.52 -21.92
C GLN A 816 13.26 14.68 -22.62
N VAL A 817 13.52 14.98 -23.88
CA VAL A 817 14.59 14.36 -24.67
C VAL A 817 15.63 15.42 -25.01
N ILE A 818 16.85 15.23 -24.53
CA ILE A 818 17.94 16.22 -24.69
C ILE A 818 19.01 15.63 -25.61
N GLY A 819 19.18 16.20 -26.81
CA GLY A 819 20.22 15.78 -27.76
C GLY A 819 21.59 16.42 -27.49
N TRP A 820 22.59 15.61 -27.11
CA TRP A 820 23.97 16.08 -26.88
C TRP A 820 24.88 15.84 -28.11
N PRO A 821 25.67 16.84 -28.56
CA PRO A 821 25.41 18.27 -28.62
C PRO A 821 25.15 18.69 -30.09
N THR A 822 24.03 19.36 -30.39
CA THR A 822 23.76 20.15 -31.64
C THR A 822 22.92 19.58 -32.80
N ARG A 823 22.15 18.48 -32.70
CA ARG A 823 21.26 18.10 -33.83
C ARG A 823 19.78 18.46 -33.69
N GLU A 824 19.17 18.16 -32.54
CA GLU A 824 17.71 18.20 -32.39
C GLU A 824 17.26 18.91 -31.10
N GLY A 825 18.13 19.71 -30.49
CA GLY A 825 17.81 20.51 -29.29
C GLY A 825 17.28 19.72 -28.10
N THR A 826 16.40 20.37 -27.32
CA THR A 826 15.72 19.80 -26.15
C THR A 826 14.23 19.80 -26.43
N ASP A 827 13.67 18.60 -26.60
CA ASP A 827 12.27 18.43 -26.93
C ASP A 827 11.45 18.09 -25.70
N THR A 828 10.25 18.68 -25.63
CA THR A 828 9.26 18.39 -24.60
C THR A 828 8.15 17.52 -25.18
N LEU A 829 7.96 16.35 -24.59
CA LEU A 829 7.01 15.34 -25.03
C LEU A 829 5.86 15.22 -24.04
N VAL A 830 4.63 15.28 -24.56
CA VAL A 830 3.39 15.10 -23.80
C VAL A 830 2.54 14.08 -24.55
N ASN A 831 1.92 13.13 -23.82
CA ASN A 831 1.12 12.05 -24.42
C ASN A 831 1.89 11.30 -25.54
N ILE A 832 3.09 10.80 -25.23
CA ILE A 832 3.92 10.03 -26.17
C ILE A 832 4.34 8.72 -25.48
N GLU A 833 3.98 7.59 -26.10
CA GLU A 833 4.23 6.26 -25.55
C GLU A 833 5.50 5.62 -26.15
N ARG A 834 5.97 6.10 -27.30
CA ARG A 834 7.08 5.49 -28.04
C ARG A 834 8.09 6.53 -28.50
N LEU A 835 9.37 6.17 -28.40
CA LEU A 835 10.48 6.89 -29.02
C LEU A 835 11.11 6.03 -30.11
N ARG A 836 11.47 6.64 -31.23
CA ARG A 836 12.17 5.97 -32.33
C ARG A 836 13.48 6.68 -32.64
N PHE A 837 14.59 5.98 -32.43
CA PHE A 837 15.93 6.37 -32.84
C PHE A 837 16.36 5.58 -34.09
N THR A 838 17.53 5.88 -34.63
CA THR A 838 18.07 5.19 -35.82
C THR A 838 18.56 3.78 -35.55
N ASP A 839 18.94 3.48 -34.31
CA ASP A 839 19.51 2.20 -33.88
C ASP A 839 18.56 1.37 -33.00
N THR A 840 17.63 2.01 -32.30
CA THR A 840 16.71 1.36 -31.37
C THR A 840 15.43 2.18 -31.18
N LYS A 841 14.45 1.60 -30.52
CA LYS A 841 13.22 2.26 -30.07
C LYS A 841 13.12 2.15 -28.55
N VAL A 842 12.32 3.00 -27.94
CA VAL A 842 12.06 2.98 -26.49
C VAL A 842 10.57 3.09 -26.25
N ALA A 843 10.02 2.27 -25.37
CA ALA A 843 8.64 2.36 -24.92
C ALA A 843 8.57 3.04 -23.54
N LEU A 844 7.62 3.95 -23.35
CA LEU A 844 7.51 4.83 -22.19
C LEU A 844 6.27 4.58 -21.32
N ASP A 845 5.26 3.87 -21.84
CA ASP A 845 3.97 3.58 -21.20
C ASP A 845 4.06 2.42 -20.18
N LEU A 846 4.70 2.65 -19.04
CA LEU A 846 4.84 1.60 -18.03
C LEU A 846 3.52 1.22 -17.33
N ASP A 847 2.52 2.09 -17.37
CA ASP A 847 1.17 1.75 -16.90
C ASP A 847 0.32 1.05 -17.99
N GLY A 848 0.89 0.89 -19.20
CA GLY A 848 0.22 0.31 -20.38
C GLY A 848 0.88 -0.97 -20.90
N ASN A 849 1.07 -1.03 -22.21
CA ASN A 849 1.54 -2.24 -22.89
C ASN A 849 3.01 -2.53 -22.57
N ALA A 850 3.87 -1.51 -22.41
CA ALA A 850 5.27 -1.75 -22.07
C ALA A 850 5.46 -2.35 -20.67
N GLY A 851 4.73 -1.87 -19.67
CA GLY A 851 4.75 -2.47 -18.32
C GLY A 851 4.30 -3.93 -18.34
N THR A 852 3.20 -4.22 -19.03
CA THR A 852 2.67 -5.58 -19.20
C THR A 852 3.70 -6.50 -19.86
N VAL A 853 4.31 -6.07 -20.96
CA VAL A 853 5.34 -6.85 -21.67
C VAL A 853 6.56 -7.07 -20.79
N ALA A 854 6.99 -6.06 -20.03
CA ALA A 854 8.13 -6.16 -19.14
C ALA A 854 7.90 -7.21 -18.04
N ARG A 855 6.74 -7.14 -17.39
CA ARG A 855 6.35 -8.08 -16.33
C ARG A 855 6.24 -9.51 -16.83
N ILE A 856 5.64 -9.72 -18.01
CA ILE A 856 5.54 -11.06 -18.63
C ILE A 856 6.92 -11.60 -19.02
N LEU A 857 7.78 -10.79 -19.64
CA LEU A 857 9.13 -11.21 -20.01
C LEU A 857 9.97 -11.53 -18.77
N GLY A 858 9.85 -10.72 -17.71
CA GLY A 858 10.46 -10.96 -16.41
C GLY A 858 10.05 -12.30 -15.81
N ALA A 859 8.74 -12.55 -15.73
CA ALA A 859 8.20 -13.77 -15.14
C ALA A 859 8.60 -15.04 -15.93
N VAL A 860 8.56 -15.00 -17.27
CA VAL A 860 8.76 -16.20 -18.11
C VAL A 860 10.22 -16.45 -18.49
N PHE A 861 11.00 -15.38 -18.69
CA PHE A 861 12.37 -15.47 -19.19
C PHE A 861 13.42 -14.92 -18.22
N GLY A 862 13.00 -14.31 -17.11
CA GLY A 862 13.85 -13.66 -16.11
C GLY A 862 14.13 -12.19 -16.42
N ALA A 863 14.45 -11.40 -15.40
CA ALA A 863 14.78 -9.97 -15.51
C ALA A 863 15.82 -9.61 -16.60
N PRO A 864 16.90 -10.40 -16.84
CA PRO A 864 17.85 -10.11 -17.90
C PRO A 864 17.24 -10.08 -19.31
N MET A 865 16.07 -10.69 -19.53
CA MET A 865 15.41 -10.69 -20.83
C MET A 865 14.91 -9.30 -21.24
N LEU A 866 14.74 -8.37 -20.31
CA LEU A 866 14.40 -6.98 -20.63
C LEU A 866 15.50 -6.25 -21.41
N GLN A 867 16.74 -6.76 -21.36
CA GLN A 867 17.84 -6.25 -22.18
C GLN A 867 17.81 -6.83 -23.60
N ASN A 868 16.96 -7.83 -23.86
CA ASN A 868 16.79 -8.43 -25.19
C ASN A 868 15.73 -7.67 -25.98
N GLN A 869 16.19 -6.61 -26.65
CA GLN A 869 15.36 -5.70 -27.42
C GLN A 869 14.46 -6.38 -28.48
N ALA A 870 14.86 -7.53 -29.03
CA ALA A 870 14.03 -8.26 -29.99
C ALA A 870 12.81 -8.92 -29.33
N PHE A 871 12.97 -9.46 -28.13
CA PHE A 871 11.87 -10.09 -27.38
C PHE A 871 10.90 -9.03 -26.87
N VAL A 872 11.42 -7.93 -26.33
CA VAL A 872 10.62 -6.76 -25.95
C VAL A 872 9.83 -6.25 -27.16
N GLY A 873 10.47 -6.11 -28.33
CA GLY A 873 9.82 -5.62 -29.54
C GLY A 873 8.72 -6.56 -30.07
N ILE A 874 8.93 -7.87 -30.00
CA ILE A 874 7.88 -8.85 -30.35
C ILE A 874 6.70 -8.73 -29.38
N GLY A 875 6.97 -8.66 -28.07
CA GLY A 875 5.92 -8.54 -27.05
C GLY A 875 5.08 -7.28 -27.24
N LEU A 876 5.75 -6.13 -27.39
CA LEU A 876 5.11 -4.84 -27.66
C LEU A 876 4.27 -4.89 -28.93
N SER A 877 4.84 -5.38 -30.04
CA SER A 877 4.12 -5.48 -31.31
C SER A 877 2.85 -6.32 -31.20
N LEU A 878 2.83 -7.35 -30.36
CA LEU A 878 1.65 -8.18 -30.15
C LEU A 878 0.62 -7.49 -29.27
N ALA A 879 1.07 -6.91 -28.14
CA ALA A 879 0.20 -6.15 -27.24
C ALA A 879 -0.47 -4.96 -27.96
N ASP A 880 0.29 -4.21 -28.74
CA ASP A 880 -0.20 -3.05 -29.51
C ASP A 880 -1.23 -3.48 -30.58
N THR A 881 -1.17 -4.73 -31.09
CA THR A 881 -2.20 -5.28 -32.00
C THR A 881 -3.44 -5.83 -31.29
N GLY A 882 -3.52 -5.70 -29.96
CA GLY A 882 -4.68 -6.05 -29.14
C GLY A 882 -4.67 -7.49 -28.60
N LEU A 883 -3.51 -8.17 -28.55
CA LEU A 883 -3.41 -9.43 -27.81
C LEU A 883 -3.59 -9.15 -26.31
N SER A 884 -4.43 -9.94 -25.64
CA SER A 884 -4.59 -9.81 -24.18
C SER A 884 -3.34 -10.29 -23.44
N SER A 885 -3.16 -9.81 -22.21
CA SER A 885 -2.04 -10.23 -21.34
C SER A 885 -1.99 -11.75 -21.15
N GLU A 886 -3.15 -12.42 -21.07
CA GLU A 886 -3.23 -13.88 -20.95
C GLU A 886 -2.82 -14.58 -22.26
N GLN A 887 -3.19 -14.05 -23.43
CA GLN A 887 -2.74 -14.60 -24.71
C GLN A 887 -1.24 -14.40 -24.93
N LEU A 888 -0.72 -13.24 -24.52
CA LEU A 888 0.70 -12.93 -24.59
C LEU A 888 1.52 -13.81 -23.64
N MET A 889 1.03 -14.01 -22.41
CA MET A 889 1.61 -14.94 -21.45
C MET A 889 1.58 -16.38 -21.96
N GLN A 890 0.47 -16.84 -22.54
CA GLN A 890 0.39 -18.18 -23.14
C GLN A 890 1.43 -18.36 -24.25
N LEU A 891 1.60 -17.35 -25.11
CA LEU A 891 2.61 -17.39 -26.17
C LEU A 891 4.03 -17.42 -25.59
N ALA A 892 4.31 -16.61 -24.56
CA ALA A 892 5.61 -16.59 -23.89
C ALA A 892 5.94 -17.97 -23.29
N LEU A 893 4.97 -18.60 -22.60
CA LEU A 893 5.10 -19.94 -22.05
C LEU A 893 5.32 -20.99 -23.16
N ASP A 894 4.55 -20.93 -24.25
CA ASP A 894 4.70 -21.82 -25.40
C ASP A 894 6.09 -21.70 -26.06
N VAL A 895 6.62 -20.49 -26.17
CA VAL A 895 7.97 -20.24 -26.71
C VAL A 895 9.05 -20.78 -25.76
N ARG A 896 8.86 -20.63 -24.44
CA ARG A 896 9.85 -21.03 -23.45
C ARG A 896 9.86 -22.53 -23.16
N LEU A 897 8.68 -23.14 -23.07
CA LEU A 897 8.50 -24.52 -22.60
C LEU A 897 7.96 -25.47 -23.69
N GLY A 898 7.42 -24.95 -24.80
CA GLY A 898 6.73 -25.71 -25.84
C GLY A 898 5.21 -25.76 -25.65
N GLN A 899 4.47 -26.26 -26.64
CA GLN A 899 3.01 -26.43 -26.51
C GLN A 899 2.63 -27.67 -25.70
N GLY A 900 1.51 -27.59 -24.96
CA GLY A 900 0.99 -28.73 -24.18
C GLY A 900 1.80 -29.07 -22.93
N VAL A 901 2.47 -28.06 -22.35
CA VAL A 901 3.32 -28.20 -21.18
C VAL A 901 2.53 -28.55 -19.93
N ARG A 902 3.16 -29.31 -19.03
CA ARG A 902 2.57 -29.68 -17.75
C ARG A 902 2.60 -28.49 -16.81
N SER A 903 1.55 -28.34 -16.01
CA SER A 903 1.40 -27.26 -15.01
C SER A 903 2.64 -27.12 -14.11
N ALA A 904 3.22 -28.25 -13.68
CA ALA A 904 4.43 -28.24 -12.85
C ALA A 904 5.62 -27.52 -13.49
N GLN A 905 5.77 -27.62 -14.82
CA GLN A 905 6.87 -26.96 -15.51
C GLN A 905 6.65 -25.44 -15.62
N VAL A 906 5.39 -25.01 -15.68
CA VAL A 906 5.03 -23.58 -15.68
C VAL A 906 5.29 -22.99 -14.31
N VAL A 907 4.84 -23.66 -13.24
CA VAL A 907 5.06 -23.24 -11.85
C VAL A 907 6.55 -23.15 -11.54
N GLU A 908 7.33 -24.19 -11.85
CA GLU A 908 8.78 -24.21 -11.63
C GLU A 908 9.47 -23.02 -12.30
N LEU A 909 9.12 -22.76 -13.56
CA LEU A 909 9.70 -21.68 -14.35
C LEU A 909 9.39 -20.31 -13.74
N LEU A 910 8.11 -20.01 -13.52
CA LEU A 910 7.66 -18.70 -13.04
C LEU A 910 8.25 -18.42 -11.65
N TYR A 911 8.13 -19.39 -10.74
CA TYR A 911 8.63 -19.24 -9.38
C TYR A 911 10.15 -19.06 -9.36
N THR A 912 10.90 -19.82 -10.17
CA THR A 912 12.36 -19.68 -10.23
C THR A 912 12.80 -18.33 -10.78
N ASN A 913 12.11 -17.81 -11.81
CA ASN A 913 12.49 -16.53 -12.40
C ASN A 913 12.12 -15.34 -11.54
N ILE A 914 11.00 -15.43 -10.81
CA ILE A 914 10.54 -14.37 -9.92
C ILE A 914 11.33 -14.42 -8.62
N VAL A 915 11.30 -15.54 -7.90
CA VAL A 915 11.87 -15.71 -6.54
C VAL A 915 13.38 -16.04 -6.56
N GLY A 916 13.93 -16.47 -7.70
CA GLY A 916 15.36 -16.78 -7.85
C GLY A 916 15.77 -18.19 -7.40
N VAL A 917 14.84 -19.00 -6.88
CA VAL A 917 15.06 -20.40 -6.48
C VAL A 917 13.93 -21.30 -6.97
N ALA A 918 14.20 -22.59 -7.17
CA ALA A 918 13.15 -23.55 -7.49
C ALA A 918 12.18 -23.71 -6.31
N PRO A 919 10.87 -23.82 -6.55
CA PRO A 919 9.91 -24.05 -5.48
C PRO A 919 10.16 -25.41 -4.83
N ASP A 920 9.94 -25.51 -3.53
CA ASP A 920 9.91 -26.82 -2.86
C ASP A 920 8.71 -27.67 -3.33
N ALA A 921 8.67 -28.94 -2.92
CA ALA A 921 7.68 -29.90 -3.40
C ALA A 921 6.24 -29.47 -3.05
N ASP A 922 6.04 -28.83 -1.90
CA ASP A 922 4.72 -28.46 -1.40
C ASP A 922 4.23 -27.16 -2.06
N THR A 923 5.11 -26.19 -2.24
CA THR A 923 4.89 -24.98 -3.02
C THR A 923 4.57 -25.33 -4.48
N MET A 924 5.36 -26.22 -5.08
CA MET A 924 5.12 -26.73 -6.43
C MET A 924 3.74 -27.38 -6.54
N ALA A 925 3.40 -28.28 -5.62
CA ALA A 925 2.12 -28.98 -5.64
C ALA A 925 0.93 -28.01 -5.51
N SER A 926 1.05 -26.99 -4.65
CA SER A 926 0.00 -26.00 -4.41
C SER A 926 -0.35 -25.20 -5.67
N PHE A 927 0.65 -24.63 -6.35
CA PHE A 927 0.39 -23.89 -7.58
C PHE A 927 -0.04 -24.78 -8.76
N VAL A 928 0.47 -26.02 -8.82
CA VAL A 928 0.01 -27.00 -9.83
C VAL A 928 -1.45 -27.34 -9.65
N GLN A 929 -1.89 -27.52 -8.41
CA GLN A 929 -3.28 -27.79 -8.07
C GLN A 929 -4.21 -26.64 -8.45
N LEU A 930 -3.76 -25.38 -8.34
CA LEU A 930 -4.54 -24.22 -8.82
C LEU A 930 -4.81 -24.28 -10.33
N ILE A 931 -3.88 -24.82 -11.11
CA ILE A 931 -4.05 -24.99 -12.56
C ILE A 931 -4.90 -26.22 -12.88
N GLU A 932 -4.56 -27.38 -12.30
CA GLU A 932 -5.24 -28.65 -12.59
C GLU A 932 -6.67 -28.71 -12.01
N GLY A 933 -6.92 -27.97 -10.93
CA GLY A 933 -8.25 -27.74 -10.35
C GLY A 933 -9.10 -26.72 -11.12
N GLY A 934 -8.52 -26.05 -12.13
CA GLY A 934 -9.24 -25.13 -13.02
C GLY A 934 -9.45 -23.72 -12.48
N THR A 935 -8.83 -23.35 -11.35
CA THR A 935 -8.84 -21.98 -10.81
C THR A 935 -8.12 -21.02 -11.74
N PHE A 936 -6.98 -21.46 -12.29
CA PHE A 936 -6.23 -20.72 -13.30
C PHE A 936 -5.97 -21.59 -14.54
N THR A 937 -5.85 -20.96 -15.69
CA THR A 937 -5.11 -21.55 -16.81
C THR A 937 -3.61 -21.40 -16.53
N ASN A 938 -2.74 -22.13 -17.25
CA ASN A 938 -1.29 -21.90 -17.18
C ASN A 938 -0.93 -20.43 -17.42
N ALA A 939 -1.59 -19.80 -18.40
CA ALA A 939 -1.38 -18.40 -18.71
C ALA A 939 -2.01 -17.46 -17.67
N GLY A 940 -3.17 -17.80 -17.12
CA GLY A 940 -3.82 -17.04 -16.06
C GLY A 940 -2.98 -16.95 -14.80
N LEU A 941 -2.39 -18.08 -14.37
CA LEU A 941 -1.43 -18.08 -13.26
C LEU A 941 -0.17 -17.29 -13.61
N GLY A 942 0.30 -17.38 -14.86
CA GLY A 942 1.44 -16.61 -15.34
C GLY A 942 1.20 -15.10 -15.28
N VAL A 943 0.03 -14.62 -15.72
CA VAL A 943 -0.32 -13.19 -15.62
C VAL A 943 -0.38 -12.76 -14.16
N TYR A 944 -1.05 -13.55 -13.31
CA TYR A 944 -1.10 -13.27 -11.88
C TYR A 944 0.29 -13.14 -11.25
N ALA A 945 1.19 -14.08 -11.56
CA ALA A 945 2.57 -14.04 -11.08
C ALA A 945 3.35 -12.83 -11.64
N ALA A 946 3.13 -12.47 -12.90
CA ALA A 946 3.77 -11.33 -13.54
C ALA A 946 3.38 -9.98 -12.92
N GLU A 947 2.14 -9.83 -12.46
CA GLU A 947 1.61 -8.61 -11.86
C GLU A 947 1.91 -8.48 -10.35
N THR A 948 2.73 -9.35 -9.77
CA THR A 948 3.17 -9.22 -8.37
C THR A 948 4.20 -8.10 -8.20
N ASP A 949 4.14 -7.41 -7.06
CA ASP A 949 5.12 -6.35 -6.71
C ASP A 949 6.54 -6.91 -6.64
N TYR A 950 6.69 -8.14 -6.16
CA TYR A 950 7.97 -8.84 -6.14
C TYR A 950 8.59 -8.98 -7.55
N ASN A 951 7.79 -9.33 -8.56
CA ASN A 951 8.28 -9.38 -9.94
C ASN A 951 8.61 -7.97 -10.45
N ALA A 952 7.79 -6.97 -10.13
CA ALA A 952 8.00 -5.57 -10.54
C ALA A 952 9.31 -4.99 -9.99
N GLU A 953 9.64 -5.26 -8.72
CA GLU A 953 10.92 -4.92 -8.10
C GLU A 953 12.08 -5.67 -8.75
N HIS A 954 11.94 -6.99 -8.92
CA HIS A 954 13.01 -7.84 -9.44
C HIS A 954 13.42 -7.46 -10.87
N ILE A 955 12.48 -6.99 -11.68
CA ILE A 955 12.76 -6.48 -13.03
C ILE A 955 13.16 -4.99 -13.05
N GLY A 956 13.15 -4.30 -11.91
CA GLY A 956 13.48 -2.88 -11.81
C GLY A 956 12.48 -1.97 -12.51
N LEU A 957 11.18 -2.29 -12.45
CA LEU A 957 10.13 -1.57 -13.19
C LEU A 957 10.09 -0.08 -12.86
N ALA A 958 10.29 0.30 -11.58
CA ALA A 958 10.36 1.69 -11.15
C ALA A 958 11.54 2.46 -11.79
N GLY A 959 12.69 1.80 -11.99
CA GLY A 959 13.84 2.38 -12.70
C GLY A 959 13.57 2.55 -14.20
N LEU A 960 12.82 1.62 -14.79
CA LEU A 960 12.37 1.71 -16.18
C LEU A 960 11.36 2.85 -16.38
N ALA A 961 10.59 3.24 -15.35
CA ALA A 961 9.63 4.35 -15.45
C ALA A 961 10.33 5.69 -15.76
N GLN A 962 11.60 5.83 -15.36
CA GLN A 962 12.39 7.03 -15.60
C GLN A 962 13.10 7.03 -16.95
N THR A 963 13.32 5.84 -17.55
CA THR A 963 14.26 5.65 -18.67
C THR A 963 13.68 4.93 -19.89
N GLY A 964 12.48 4.38 -19.77
CA GLY A 964 11.79 3.57 -20.77
C GLY A 964 12.43 2.20 -21.02
N ILE A 965 11.77 1.37 -21.85
CA ILE A 965 12.22 0.02 -22.20
C ILE A 965 12.67 -0.01 -23.66
N ALA A 966 13.93 -0.35 -23.91
CA ALA A 966 14.50 -0.38 -25.26
C ALA A 966 14.05 -1.62 -26.06
N TYR A 967 13.78 -1.46 -27.36
CA TYR A 967 13.39 -2.53 -28.27
C TYR A 967 13.80 -2.26 -29.74
N LEU A 968 13.79 -3.30 -30.59
CA LEU A 968 14.16 -3.22 -32.02
C LEU A 968 12.94 -3.06 -32.95
#